data_AF-A0A7J8N6M0-F1
#
_entry.id   AF-A0A7J8N6M0-F1
#
_cell.length_a   1.000
_cell.length_b   1.000
_cell.length_c   1.000
_cell.angle_alpha   90.00
_cell.angle_beta   90.00
_cell.angle_gamma   90.00
#
_symmetry.space_group_name_H-M   'P 1'
#
loop_
_entity.id
_entity.type
_entity.pdbx_description
1 polymer ?
#
loop_
_entity_poly.entity_id
_entity_poly.type
_entity_poly.pdbx_seq_one_letter_code
_entity_poly.pdbx_strand_id
1 'polypeptide(L)'
;MDACFRSRFCILILLTCLLISGFTFVGAQNRRPKNVQVAIRAKWSGTPLLLEAGELLSKESKNLFWEFIDDWLLVGKTDDDSHSAKDCLVKILKHGSSLLSEQLASLFEFSLTLRSASPRLVLYRQLAEESLSSFPLSDDSYSHNASGVDDSEAVVTKKLDPLLVGVNPKSPRGKCCWVDVGEELFFDVAELQSWLLGPNEVNGDSFQQPELYDFDHIHFDSNIVSPAAILYGALGTECFREFHVTLVQAAKEGKVKYVVRPVLPSGCEGEVGQCGAVGARDSLNLGGYGVELALKNMEYKAMDDSTVKKGVTLEDPRTEDLSQEVRGFIFSKILERKPDLTSEIMAFRDYLLSSTISDTLDVWELKDLGHQTAQRIVQASDPLQSMQEINQNFPSVVSSLSRMKLNDSVKDEIIANQRMIPPGKSLMALNGALINIEDIDLYLLIDLVHQELSLAVQFSKMKLPRSTIRKLLSTMTPPESDTFRVDFRSDHVHYLNNLEEDAMYRRWRSNINDILMPVFPGQLRYIRKNLFHAVYSIDMITSFYENSFPMRFGVILYSTQFIKKIEQSGGELHSSEHGGELEDDKSSLIIRLFIYIKENHGIQSAFQFLSNVWCFCAVYLQYFLKYYVLGRKRCLRLALTNLKLVMINRLRTESADSTDEALEMHHIEGAFVETLLPKAKSPPQEILLKLEKEQSFKELSQESSLFVFKLGVSKLQCCLLMNGLVFDSSEDALINAMNDELPRIQEQVYYGQINSHTNVLDKFLSENGVSRYNPQIIAGGKVKPRFVSLASPVLGGESVLNEINYLHSPGTVDDVKPVTHLLAVDVTSRKGIKLLREAIRYLIQGSKNARVGVLFTAGQDASLSNILLVKTFEITAASYSHKEKVLEFLDQVCSFYEHNYILRSPAAAESTQSFINKVYELAEANELPSKTYKSSLSEAYNLKLIEHLNKVAQYLYRQFGIASGVNAVITNGRITSLDAGVFLGDDLHLLESVEFNHRIKHIVEIVEEVSWHGIDPDMLTRLVCFLLFLASHLFRDLHAQASVYYVGGPHSKYVSDIIMLISSSMATRDRSAESARFEVLNAQYSAVILNNENSSIHIDAVVDPLSPSGQKLSSLLRVLAKYVHPSMRIVLNPMVS
;
A
#
# COMPACT_ATOMS: atom_id res chain seq x y z
N MET A 1 54.76 95.70 -6.71
CA MET A 1 54.60 94.57 -5.77
C MET A 1 53.39 93.76 -6.22
N ASP A 2 53.39 93.28 -7.48
CA ASP A 2 52.13 92.90 -8.17
C ASP A 2 52.20 91.54 -8.89
N ALA A 3 53.30 90.79 -8.74
CA ALA A 3 53.45 89.47 -9.37
C ALA A 3 53.19 88.30 -8.40
N CYS A 4 53.26 88.50 -7.08
CA CYS A 4 53.06 87.43 -6.10
C CYS A 4 51.58 87.22 -5.72
N PHE A 5 50.72 88.22 -5.92
CA PHE A 5 49.30 88.14 -5.56
C PHE A 5 48.45 87.38 -6.59
N ARG A 6 48.80 87.44 -7.89
CA ARG A 6 48.08 86.72 -8.95
C ARG A 6 48.32 85.21 -8.93
N SER A 7 49.53 84.75 -8.61
CA SER A 7 49.84 83.32 -8.52
C SER A 7 49.11 82.65 -7.36
N ARG A 8 49.05 83.32 -6.20
CA ARG A 8 48.31 82.82 -5.03
C ARG A 8 46.80 82.83 -5.23
N PHE A 9 46.25 83.80 -5.96
CA PHE A 9 44.81 83.85 -6.28
C PHE A 9 44.40 82.78 -7.30
N CYS A 10 45.24 82.50 -8.31
CA CYS A 10 45.00 81.39 -9.25
C CYS A 10 45.14 80.01 -8.59
N ILE A 11 46.09 79.84 -7.66
CA ILE A 11 46.22 78.61 -6.87
C ILE A 11 45.04 78.46 -5.91
N LEU A 12 44.56 79.54 -5.30
CA LEU A 12 43.35 79.52 -4.46
C LEU A 12 42.11 79.15 -5.29
N ILE A 13 41.96 79.71 -6.50
CA ILE A 13 40.85 79.40 -7.41
C ILE A 13 40.92 77.95 -7.89
N LEU A 14 42.11 77.43 -8.22
CA LEU A 14 42.31 76.02 -8.58
C LEU A 14 42.05 75.09 -7.39
N LEU A 15 42.46 75.46 -6.17
CA LEU A 15 42.14 74.70 -4.96
C LEU A 15 40.66 74.76 -4.61
N THR A 16 39.98 75.90 -4.78
CA THR A 16 38.54 75.99 -4.58
C THR A 16 37.78 75.25 -5.68
N CYS A 17 38.24 75.25 -6.94
CA CYS A 17 37.65 74.44 -7.99
C CYS A 17 37.88 72.95 -7.76
N LEU A 18 39.04 72.51 -7.26
CA LEU A 18 39.30 71.12 -6.86
C LEU A 18 38.51 70.69 -5.62
N LEU A 19 38.28 71.60 -4.66
CA LEU A 19 37.46 71.34 -3.48
C LEU A 19 35.95 71.33 -3.80
N ILE A 20 35.51 72.13 -4.78
CA ILE A 20 34.11 72.15 -5.24
C ILE A 20 33.84 71.00 -6.24
N SER A 21 34.82 70.60 -7.06
CA SER A 21 34.72 69.40 -7.93
C SER A 21 34.97 68.08 -7.19
N GLY A 22 35.54 68.12 -5.98
CA GLY A 22 35.77 66.96 -5.11
C GLY A 22 34.56 66.56 -4.25
N PHE A 23 33.49 67.35 -4.22
CA PHE A 23 32.27 67.10 -3.43
C PHE A 23 30.99 66.93 -4.25
N THR A 24 31.06 66.90 -5.58
CA THR A 24 30.05 66.16 -6.34
C THR A 24 30.49 64.69 -6.40
N PHE A 25 30.27 63.99 -5.28
CA PHE A 25 29.87 62.60 -5.39
C PHE A 25 28.57 62.64 -6.23
N VAL A 26 28.71 62.57 -7.56
CA VAL A 26 27.77 61.76 -8.32
C VAL A 26 28.02 60.38 -7.75
N GLY A 27 27.34 60.08 -6.64
CA GLY A 27 26.99 58.72 -6.36
C GLY A 27 26.30 58.28 -7.64
N ALA A 28 27.04 57.57 -8.49
CA ALA A 28 26.46 56.44 -9.14
C ALA A 28 25.87 55.63 -7.97
N GLN A 29 24.63 55.96 -7.59
CA GLN A 29 23.73 54.99 -7.05
C GLN A 29 23.78 53.93 -8.14
N ASN A 30 24.64 52.91 -7.94
CA ASN A 30 24.32 51.57 -8.37
C ASN A 30 22.90 51.40 -7.87
N ARG A 31 21.94 51.64 -8.77
CA ARG A 31 20.52 51.47 -8.47
C ARG A 31 20.46 50.03 -8.03
N ARG A 32 20.34 49.81 -6.70
CA ARG A 32 20.10 48.47 -6.19
C ARG A 32 18.92 47.96 -7.01
N PRO A 33 19.03 46.78 -7.64
CA PRO A 33 17.94 46.26 -8.44
C PRO A 33 16.66 46.34 -7.61
N LYS A 34 15.56 46.78 -8.24
CA LYS A 34 14.26 46.83 -7.57
C LYS A 34 13.85 45.38 -7.32
N ASN A 35 14.13 44.88 -6.13
CA ASN A 35 13.82 43.51 -5.74
C ASN A 35 12.37 43.44 -5.28
N VAL A 36 11.61 42.49 -5.83
CA VAL A 36 10.27 42.14 -5.32
C VAL A 36 10.46 41.03 -4.29
N GLN A 37 9.90 41.21 -3.09
CA GLN A 37 9.92 40.21 -2.02
C GLN A 37 8.50 39.66 -1.81
N VAL A 38 8.37 38.33 -1.82
CA VAL A 38 7.10 37.64 -1.61
C VAL A 38 7.30 36.59 -0.53
N ALA A 39 6.45 36.62 0.50
CA ALA A 39 6.45 35.66 1.60
C ALA A 39 5.02 35.13 1.82
N ILE A 40 4.88 33.81 1.95
CA ILE A 40 3.62 33.17 2.33
C ILE A 40 3.61 32.88 3.82
N ARG A 41 2.55 33.29 4.51
CA ARG A 41 2.35 33.06 5.95
C ARG A 41 1.17 32.13 6.19
N ALA A 42 1.34 31.22 7.15
CA ALA A 42 0.27 30.36 7.63
C ALA A 42 -0.79 31.18 8.39
N LYS A 43 -2.01 30.65 8.48
CA LYS A 43 -3.08 31.25 9.29
C LYS A 43 -2.93 30.98 10.78
N TRP A 44 -2.22 29.91 11.15
CA TRP A 44 -2.01 29.51 12.55
C TRP A 44 -0.73 30.14 13.14
N SER A 45 -0.67 30.18 14.47
CA SER A 45 0.51 30.63 15.24
C SER A 45 1.70 29.68 15.08
N GLY A 46 2.91 30.21 15.24
CA GLY A 46 4.13 29.40 15.21
C GLY A 46 4.10 28.20 16.15
N THR A 47 4.76 27.12 15.74
CA THR A 47 4.86 25.87 16.50
C THR A 47 6.27 25.69 17.08
N PRO A 48 6.43 25.07 18.27
CA PRO A 48 7.76 24.81 18.83
C PRO A 48 8.60 23.87 17.96
N LEU A 49 9.83 24.27 17.63
CA LEU A 49 10.75 23.43 16.84
C LEU A 49 11.11 22.11 17.55
N LEU A 50 11.19 22.12 18.88
CA LEU A 50 11.48 20.90 19.66
C LEU A 50 10.37 19.85 19.53
N LEU A 51 9.11 20.29 19.54
CA LEU A 51 7.97 19.39 19.37
C LEU A 51 7.87 18.92 17.91
N GLU A 52 8.17 19.78 16.94
CA GLU A 52 8.21 19.39 15.53
C GLU A 52 9.28 18.31 15.28
N ALA A 53 10.45 18.43 15.91
CA ALA A 53 11.50 17.42 15.84
C ALA A 53 11.03 16.05 16.35
N GLY A 54 10.33 16.01 17.49
CA GLY A 54 9.73 14.77 18.00
C GLY A 54 8.73 14.15 17.01
N GLU A 55 7.84 14.95 16.44
CA GLU A 55 6.87 14.46 15.44
C GLU A 55 7.54 13.95 14.16
N LEU A 56 8.61 14.60 13.69
CA LEU A 56 9.38 14.13 12.54
C LEU A 56 10.06 12.78 12.83
N LEU A 57 10.60 12.57 14.03
CA LEU A 57 11.18 11.28 14.42
C LEU A 57 10.12 10.18 14.55
N SER A 58 8.92 10.54 15.03
CA SER A 58 7.80 9.60 15.11
C SER A 58 7.34 9.08 13.74
N LYS A 59 7.57 9.87 12.67
CA LYS A 59 7.27 9.49 11.29
C LYS A 59 8.12 8.32 10.80
N GLU A 60 9.36 8.21 11.29
CA GLU A 60 10.25 7.08 10.98
C GLU A 60 9.90 5.84 11.81
N SER A 61 9.77 6.02 13.12
CA SER A 61 9.40 4.95 14.04
C SER A 61 8.76 5.54 15.29
N LYS A 62 7.64 4.94 15.73
CA LYS A 62 6.96 5.31 16.97
C LYS A 62 7.87 5.19 18.20
N ASN A 63 8.89 4.33 18.16
CA ASN A 63 9.85 4.16 19.27
C ASN A 63 10.86 5.31 19.35
N LEU A 64 11.28 5.86 18.21
CA LEU A 64 12.25 6.96 18.17
C LEU A 64 11.71 8.24 18.83
N PHE A 65 10.39 8.43 18.83
CA PHE A 65 9.75 9.51 19.58
C PHE A 65 10.05 9.42 21.08
N TRP A 66 9.89 8.22 21.67
CA TRP A 66 10.12 7.99 23.09
C TRP A 66 11.61 8.03 23.44
N GLU A 67 12.47 7.43 22.61
CA GLU A 67 13.93 7.51 22.78
C GLU A 67 14.43 8.95 22.77
N PHE A 68 13.86 9.80 21.90
CA PHE A 68 14.18 11.22 21.85
C PHE A 68 13.73 11.99 23.10
N ILE A 69 12.55 11.67 23.64
CA ILE A 69 12.07 12.27 24.89
C ILE A 69 12.99 11.90 26.05
N ASP A 70 13.36 10.62 26.16
CA ASP A 70 14.23 10.13 27.24
C ASP A 70 15.63 10.75 27.16
N ASP A 71 16.24 10.80 25.98
CA ASP A 71 17.55 11.45 25.77
C ASP A 71 17.51 12.94 26.13
N TRP A 72 16.46 13.65 25.72
CA TRP A 72 16.29 15.08 26.05
C TRP A 72 16.07 15.33 27.54
N LEU A 73 15.31 14.46 28.22
CA LEU A 73 15.06 14.56 29.66
C LEU A 73 16.33 14.30 30.49
N LEU A 74 17.23 13.42 30.05
CA LEU A 74 18.49 13.11 30.73
C LEU A 74 19.51 14.27 30.66
N VAL A 75 19.56 14.97 29.53
CA VAL A 75 20.52 16.04 29.24
C VAL A 75 20.19 17.37 29.93
N GLY A 76 18.94 17.57 30.35
CA GLY A 76 18.48 18.79 31.04
C GLY A 76 19.15 19.11 32.39
N LYS A 77 20.22 18.39 32.77
CA LYS A 77 21.01 18.61 34.00
C LYS A 77 22.41 19.19 33.78
N THR A 78 22.95 19.29 32.55
CA THR A 78 24.41 19.43 32.37
C THR A 78 24.97 20.56 31.50
N ASP A 79 24.19 21.42 30.83
CA ASP A 79 24.77 22.46 29.95
C ASP A 79 24.35 23.89 30.30
N ASP A 80 25.34 24.79 30.31
CA ASP A 80 25.21 26.26 30.32
C ASP A 80 24.25 26.71 29.20
N ASP A 81 23.20 27.45 29.56
CA ASP A 81 22.11 27.82 28.64
C ASP A 81 22.61 28.70 27.49
N SER A 82 22.64 28.15 26.27
CA SER A 82 22.95 28.91 25.06
C SER A 82 21.81 29.87 24.72
N HIS A 83 22.13 31.17 24.57
CA HIS A 83 21.14 32.25 24.51
C HIS A 83 20.46 32.46 23.13
N SER A 84 20.92 31.78 22.07
CA SER A 84 20.45 32.03 20.69
C SER A 84 19.52 30.94 20.14
N ALA A 85 18.48 31.34 19.40
CA ALA A 85 17.60 30.42 18.69
C ALA A 85 18.35 29.48 17.72
N LYS A 86 19.50 29.94 17.18
CA LYS A 86 20.36 29.11 16.32
C LYS A 86 21.05 28.00 17.09
N ASP A 87 21.50 28.26 18.32
CA ASP A 87 22.18 27.28 19.15
C ASP A 87 21.19 26.20 19.62
N CYS A 88 19.96 26.60 19.93
CA CYS A 88 18.87 25.66 20.20
C CYS A 88 18.56 24.76 19.00
N LEU A 89 18.51 25.31 17.78
CA LEU A 89 18.32 24.50 16.57
C LEU A 89 19.44 23.47 16.40
N VAL A 90 20.70 23.90 16.57
CA VAL A 90 21.86 22.99 16.47
C VAL A 90 21.80 21.90 17.54
N LYS A 91 21.38 22.24 18.77
CA LYS A 91 21.18 21.26 19.85
C LYS A 91 20.10 20.23 19.48
N ILE A 92 18.93 20.70 19.02
CA ILE A 92 17.83 19.82 18.58
C ILE A 92 18.29 18.90 17.45
N LEU A 93 18.97 19.45 16.44
CA LEU A 93 19.50 18.67 15.33
C LEU A 93 20.55 17.64 15.78
N LYS A 94 21.40 17.98 16.74
CA LYS A 94 22.41 17.05 17.27
C LYS A 94 21.78 15.82 17.93
N HIS A 95 20.77 16.02 18.78
CA HIS A 95 20.05 14.92 19.45
C HIS A 95 19.16 14.12 18.49
N GLY A 96 18.49 14.80 17.54
CA GLY A 96 17.68 14.11 16.53
C GLY A 96 18.52 13.30 15.54
N SER A 97 19.65 13.85 15.08
CA SER A 97 20.53 13.18 14.12
C SER A 97 21.29 11.99 14.70
N SER A 98 21.57 11.96 16.01
CA SER A 98 22.21 10.80 16.64
C SER A 98 21.35 9.54 16.63
N LEU A 99 20.03 9.68 16.50
CA LEU A 99 19.09 8.56 16.43
C LEU A 99 18.88 8.05 14.99
N LEU A 100 19.32 8.82 13.99
CA LEU A 100 19.09 8.56 12.57
C LEU A 100 20.37 8.15 11.84
N SER A 101 20.22 7.56 10.65
CA SER A 101 21.34 7.37 9.72
C SER A 101 21.73 8.69 9.06
N GLU A 102 22.96 8.78 8.53
CA GLU A 102 23.49 10.00 7.91
C GLU A 102 22.58 10.57 6.80
N GLN A 103 22.00 9.72 5.95
CA GLN A 103 21.11 10.18 4.88
C GLN A 103 19.76 10.69 5.42
N LEU A 104 19.21 10.04 6.43
CA LEU A 104 17.95 10.45 7.05
C LEU A 104 18.14 11.70 7.91
N ALA A 105 19.30 11.88 8.54
CA ALA A 105 19.64 13.06 9.31
C ALA A 105 19.63 14.34 8.45
N SER A 106 20.19 14.30 7.23
CA SER A 106 20.15 15.43 6.30
C SER A 106 18.72 15.76 5.83
N LEU A 107 17.88 14.74 5.64
CA LEU A 107 16.47 14.93 5.28
C LEU A 107 15.64 15.46 6.46
N PHE A 108 15.95 15.01 7.66
CA PHE A 108 15.36 15.48 8.91
C PHE A 108 15.67 16.98 9.13
N GLU A 109 16.93 17.40 8.94
CA GLU A 109 17.31 18.82 9.01
C GLU A 109 16.51 19.66 8.01
N PHE A 110 16.39 19.17 6.78
CA PHE A 110 15.63 19.86 5.75
C PHE A 110 14.13 19.94 6.06
N SER A 111 13.54 18.85 6.54
CA SER A 111 12.12 18.77 6.92
C SER A 111 11.79 19.68 8.10
N LEU A 112 12.67 19.76 9.09
CA LEU A 112 12.55 20.68 10.23
C LEU A 112 12.65 22.14 9.78
N THR A 113 13.53 22.44 8.81
CA THR A 113 13.63 23.78 8.22
C THR A 113 12.40 24.15 7.40
N LEU A 114 11.80 23.17 6.70
CA LEU A 114 10.57 23.34 5.93
C LEU A 114 9.32 23.46 6.83
N ARG A 115 9.42 23.08 8.11
CA ARG A 115 8.33 23.09 9.09
C ARG A 115 7.19 22.13 8.72
N SER A 116 7.55 20.99 8.11
CA SER A 116 6.57 20.02 7.57
C SER A 116 5.70 19.35 8.65
N ALA A 117 6.17 19.27 9.89
CA ALA A 117 5.41 18.74 11.03
C ALA A 117 4.49 19.77 11.72
N SER A 118 4.54 21.06 11.34
CA SER A 118 3.73 22.10 11.97
C SER A 118 2.21 21.82 11.96
N PRO A 119 1.59 21.36 10.84
CA PRO A 119 0.16 21.05 10.82
C PRO A 119 -0.24 19.96 11.83
N ARG A 120 0.66 19.00 12.09
CA ARG A 120 0.45 17.92 13.06
C ARG A 120 0.30 18.45 14.49
N LEU A 121 1.13 19.42 14.86
CA LEU A 121 1.04 20.06 16.17
C LEU A 121 -0.20 20.96 16.29
N VAL A 122 -0.64 21.58 15.19
CA VAL A 122 -1.90 22.34 15.17
C VAL A 122 -3.10 21.41 15.42
N LEU A 123 -3.08 20.19 14.89
CA LEU A 123 -4.10 19.20 15.19
C LEU A 123 -4.15 18.86 16.69
N TYR A 124 -3.00 18.63 17.34
CA TYR A 124 -2.99 18.38 18.79
C TYR A 124 -3.49 19.58 19.61
N ARG A 125 -3.25 20.82 19.15
CA ARG A 125 -3.83 22.02 19.79
C ARG A 125 -5.36 22.01 19.71
N GLN A 126 -5.92 21.61 18.58
CA GLN A 126 -7.38 21.50 18.42
C GLN A 126 -7.96 20.42 19.34
N LEU A 127 -7.32 19.25 19.40
CA LEU A 127 -7.72 18.16 20.31
C LEU A 127 -7.57 18.55 21.79
N ALA A 128 -6.61 19.41 22.12
CA ALA A 128 -6.46 19.97 23.47
C ALA A 128 -7.59 20.95 23.82
N GLU A 129 -7.99 21.81 22.88
CA GLU A 129 -9.12 22.72 23.07
C GLU A 129 -10.44 21.96 23.21
N GLU A 130 -10.65 20.89 22.42
CA GLU A 130 -11.80 20.01 22.52
C GLU A 130 -11.87 19.28 23.88
N SER A 131 -10.75 18.74 24.35
CA SER A 131 -10.62 18.14 25.69
C SER A 131 -10.96 19.15 26.79
N LEU A 132 -10.40 20.36 26.76
CA LEU A 132 -10.70 21.42 27.74
C LEU A 132 -12.16 21.90 27.67
N SER A 133 -12.76 21.94 26.47
CA SER A 133 -14.15 22.38 26.28
C SER A 133 -15.18 21.36 26.78
N SER A 134 -14.82 20.08 26.79
CA SER A 134 -15.64 18.99 27.32
C SER A 134 -15.81 19.09 28.84
N PHE A 135 -14.88 19.75 29.54
CA PHE A 135 -14.89 19.95 30.99
C PHE A 135 -14.82 21.44 31.35
N PRO A 136 -15.91 22.21 31.20
CA PRO A 136 -15.89 23.64 31.46
C PRO A 136 -15.51 23.94 32.93
N LEU A 137 -14.36 24.62 33.10
CA LEU A 137 -13.88 25.08 34.39
C LEU A 137 -14.80 26.21 34.91
N SER A 138 -15.21 26.14 36.18
CA SER A 138 -16.21 27.04 36.78
C SER A 138 -15.77 28.49 37.02
N ASP A 139 -14.58 28.90 36.58
CA ASP A 139 -13.94 30.16 37.01
C ASP A 139 -13.93 31.31 36.00
N ASP A 140 -14.55 31.17 34.82
CA ASP A 140 -14.58 32.23 33.80
C ASP A 140 -15.67 33.31 34.03
N SER A 141 -16.08 33.54 35.29
CA SER A 141 -16.82 34.74 35.67
C SER A 141 -15.92 35.66 36.48
N TYR A 142 -15.26 36.63 35.85
CA TYR A 142 -15.02 37.99 36.37
C TYR A 142 -14.04 38.75 35.47
N SER A 143 -14.52 39.27 34.34
CA SER A 143 -14.14 40.61 33.87
C SER A 143 -14.94 40.97 32.62
N HIS A 144 -16.02 41.74 32.78
CA HIS A 144 -16.31 42.95 32.00
C HIS A 144 -17.63 43.57 32.49
N ASN A 145 -17.52 44.62 33.30
CA ASN A 145 -18.60 45.57 33.53
C ASN A 145 -18.71 46.48 32.29
N ALA A 146 -19.81 46.36 31.53
CA ALA A 146 -20.40 47.48 30.80
C ALA A 146 -21.81 47.13 30.28
N SER A 147 -22.81 47.78 30.90
CA SER A 147 -24.16 48.15 30.41
C SER A 147 -25.08 47.08 29.80
N GLY A 148 -26.23 46.90 30.47
CA GLY A 148 -27.25 45.88 30.18
C GLY A 148 -28.02 46.05 28.87
N VAL A 149 -28.75 44.98 28.52
CA VAL A 149 -30.21 44.92 28.32
C VAL A 149 -30.61 43.44 28.36
N ASP A 150 -31.76 43.15 28.96
CA ASP A 150 -32.43 41.85 29.05
C ASP A 150 -32.51 41.10 27.71
N ASP A 151 -32.25 39.80 27.72
CA ASP A 151 -33.28 38.80 27.38
C ASP A 151 -32.80 37.39 27.73
N SER A 152 -33.71 36.63 28.34
CA SER A 152 -33.54 35.23 28.71
C SER A 152 -34.00 34.34 27.56
N GLU A 153 -33.11 33.62 26.88
CA GLU A 153 -33.50 32.46 26.08
C GLU A 153 -32.32 31.51 25.75
N ALA A 154 -32.60 30.21 25.93
CA ALA A 154 -31.95 29.03 25.36
C ALA A 154 -30.48 28.70 25.75
N VAL A 155 -30.33 27.53 26.40
CA VAL A 155 -29.13 26.70 26.38
C VAL A 155 -28.84 26.32 24.92
N VAL A 156 -28.02 27.13 24.26
CA VAL A 156 -27.39 26.81 22.99
C VAL A 156 -26.05 26.20 23.33
N THR A 157 -25.91 24.89 23.13
CA THR A 157 -24.61 24.27 22.88
C THR A 157 -23.94 25.10 21.80
N LYS A 158 -22.91 25.88 22.18
CA LYS A 158 -22.05 26.59 21.24
C LYS A 158 -21.42 25.53 20.34
N LYS A 159 -22.03 25.27 19.19
CA LYS A 159 -21.31 24.77 18.02
C LYS A 159 -20.17 25.74 17.81
N LEU A 160 -18.93 25.24 17.95
CA LEU A 160 -17.72 26.01 17.65
C LEU A 160 -17.90 26.69 16.29
N ASP A 161 -17.67 28.00 16.25
CA ASP A 161 -17.46 28.70 14.99
C ASP A 161 -16.31 27.99 14.25
N PRO A 162 -16.49 27.53 12.99
CA PRO A 162 -15.44 26.89 12.20
C PRO A 162 -14.24 27.81 11.88
N LEU A 163 -14.17 29.00 12.48
CA LEU A 163 -13.26 30.09 12.17
C LEU A 163 -12.11 30.26 13.18
N LEU A 164 -12.08 29.50 14.29
CA LEU A 164 -10.98 29.50 15.27
C LEU A 164 -9.87 28.49 14.94
N VAL A 165 -9.54 28.31 13.66
CA VAL A 165 -8.40 27.46 13.27
C VAL A 165 -7.08 28.13 13.68
N GLY A 166 -6.44 27.63 14.74
CA GLY A 166 -5.03 27.90 15.03
C GLY A 166 -4.72 28.90 16.16
N VAL A 167 -5.65 29.13 17.10
CA VAL A 167 -5.35 29.85 18.34
C VAL A 167 -4.76 28.87 19.36
N ASN A 168 -3.69 29.27 20.07
CA ASN A 168 -3.12 28.43 21.12
C ASN A 168 -4.12 28.32 22.29
N PRO A 169 -4.36 27.12 22.86
CA PRO A 169 -5.20 27.00 24.04
C PRO A 169 -4.62 27.87 25.18
N LYS A 170 -5.49 28.56 25.92
CA LYS A 170 -5.07 29.29 27.13
C LYS A 170 -4.66 28.30 28.20
N SER A 171 -3.61 28.62 28.96
CA SER A 171 -3.16 27.79 30.09
C SER A 171 -4.32 27.60 31.10
N PRO A 172 -4.85 26.37 31.28
CA PRO A 172 -5.93 26.13 32.25
C PRO A 172 -5.39 26.32 33.67
N ARG A 173 -6.04 27.18 34.47
CA ARG A 173 -5.64 27.52 35.86
C ARG A 173 -4.19 28.02 36.01
N GLY A 174 -3.57 28.52 34.94
CA GLY A 174 -2.16 28.90 34.92
C GLY A 174 -1.18 27.73 34.94
N LYS A 175 -1.65 26.49 34.72
CA LYS A 175 -0.83 25.27 34.60
C LYS A 175 -0.58 24.95 33.13
N CYS A 176 0.60 24.36 32.87
CA CYS A 176 1.09 24.11 31.51
C CYS A 176 0.96 22.66 31.02
N CYS A 177 0.60 21.74 31.92
CA CYS A 177 0.38 20.32 31.62
C CYS A 177 -0.91 19.83 32.30
N TRP A 178 -1.62 18.90 31.68
CA TRP A 178 -2.74 18.19 32.29
C TRP A 178 -2.89 16.78 31.70
N VAL A 179 -3.58 15.91 32.43
CA VAL A 179 -3.88 14.54 32.00
C VAL A 179 -5.39 14.36 31.87
N ASP A 180 -5.82 13.87 30.72
CA ASP A 180 -7.21 13.56 30.41
C ASP A 180 -7.42 12.04 30.48
N VAL A 181 -8.36 11.60 31.34
CA VAL A 181 -8.76 10.19 31.48
C VAL A 181 -10.18 9.92 30.92
N GLY A 182 -10.82 10.90 30.28
CA GLY A 182 -12.16 10.82 29.68
C GLY A 182 -13.31 11.22 30.61
N GLU A 183 -13.14 11.10 31.92
CA GLU A 183 -14.15 11.53 32.92
C GLU A 183 -13.74 12.79 33.71
N GLU A 184 -12.44 12.98 33.92
CA GLU A 184 -11.87 14.07 34.72
C GLU A 184 -10.52 14.52 34.14
N LEU A 185 -10.16 15.77 34.38
CA LEU A 185 -8.86 16.34 34.01
C LEU A 185 -8.00 16.54 35.27
N PHE A 186 -6.80 15.96 35.28
CA PHE A 186 -5.83 16.12 36.37
C PHE A 186 -4.77 17.16 36.03
N PHE A 187 -4.60 18.15 36.90
CA PHE A 187 -3.61 19.23 36.73
C PHE A 187 -2.39 19.08 37.65
N ASP A 188 -2.50 18.26 38.70
CA ASP A 188 -1.43 17.99 39.67
C ASP A 188 -1.13 16.48 39.78
N VAL A 189 0.15 16.14 39.93
CA VAL A 189 0.63 14.73 39.95
C VAL A 189 0.10 13.96 41.16
N ALA A 190 -0.11 14.63 42.30
CA ALA A 190 -0.62 13.99 43.51
C ALA A 190 -2.07 13.48 43.37
N GLU A 191 -2.91 14.21 42.64
CA GLU A 191 -4.29 13.81 42.34
C GLU A 191 -4.28 12.60 41.40
N LEU A 192 -3.46 12.65 40.35
CA LEU A 192 -3.27 11.53 39.42
C LEU A 192 -2.76 10.25 40.11
N GLN A 193 -1.79 10.37 41.02
CA GLN A 193 -1.30 9.21 41.79
C GLN A 193 -2.39 8.60 42.68
N SER A 194 -3.29 9.41 43.21
CA SER A 194 -4.43 8.93 43.99
C SER A 194 -5.42 8.16 43.13
N TRP A 195 -5.68 8.62 41.90
CA TRP A 195 -6.49 7.91 40.90
C TRP A 195 -5.85 6.58 40.48
N LEU A 196 -4.54 6.56 40.23
CA LEU A 196 -3.78 5.34 39.86
C LEU A 196 -3.74 4.25 40.96
N LEU A 197 -4.01 4.62 42.21
CA LEU A 197 -4.07 3.70 43.36
C LEU A 197 -5.50 3.20 43.65
N GLY A 198 -6.53 3.77 43.03
CA GLY A 198 -7.92 3.35 43.19
C GLY A 198 -8.21 1.99 42.53
N PRO A 199 -9.15 1.18 43.07
CA PRO A 199 -9.55 -0.07 42.44
C PRO A 199 -10.34 0.21 41.15
N ASN A 200 -9.82 -0.25 40.01
CA ASN A 200 -10.50 -0.23 38.72
C ASN A 200 -11.65 -1.27 38.71
N GLU A 201 -12.77 -0.99 39.39
CA GLU A 201 -13.99 -1.78 39.20
C GLU A 201 -14.64 -1.40 37.87
N VAL A 202 -14.39 -2.23 36.85
CA VAL A 202 -15.09 -2.17 35.56
C VAL A 202 -16.51 -2.70 35.76
N ASN A 203 -17.39 -1.90 36.35
CA ASN A 203 -18.83 -2.16 36.35
C ASN A 203 -19.39 -1.82 34.96
N GLY A 204 -20.10 -2.79 34.37
CA GLY A 204 -20.40 -2.88 32.94
C GLY A 204 -21.43 -1.92 32.37
N ASP A 205 -21.44 -0.64 32.73
CA ASP A 205 -22.22 0.38 32.01
C ASP A 205 -21.45 1.72 31.92
N SER A 206 -20.97 2.04 30.70
CA SER A 206 -20.56 3.36 30.19
C SER A 206 -19.32 4.09 30.76
N PHE A 207 -18.16 3.45 30.87
CA PHE A 207 -16.88 4.19 30.86
C PHE A 207 -16.63 4.78 29.46
N GLN A 208 -16.81 6.09 29.29
CA GLN A 208 -16.53 6.78 28.03
C GLN A 208 -15.04 7.13 27.98
N GLN A 209 -14.21 6.17 27.57
CA GLN A 209 -12.77 6.37 27.41
C GLN A 209 -12.48 7.48 26.40
N PRO A 210 -11.38 8.25 26.58
CA PRO A 210 -11.03 9.30 25.65
C PRO A 210 -10.71 8.70 24.27
N GLU A 211 -11.17 9.37 23.21
CA GLU A 211 -10.99 8.89 21.84
C GLU A 211 -9.51 8.89 21.46
N LEU A 212 -9.03 7.76 20.94
CA LEU A 212 -7.66 7.57 20.50
C LEU A 212 -7.61 7.40 18.98
N TYR A 213 -6.61 8.03 18.36
CA TYR A 213 -6.42 7.99 16.92
C TYR A 213 -5.14 7.22 16.56
N ASP A 214 -5.06 6.69 15.33
CA ASP A 214 -3.91 5.89 14.84
C ASP A 214 -2.56 6.60 14.96
N PHE A 215 -2.63 7.92 14.96
CA PHE A 215 -1.51 8.84 14.96
C PHE A 215 -1.03 9.25 16.36
N ASP A 216 -1.74 8.83 17.41
CA ASP A 216 -1.39 9.14 18.80
C ASP A 216 -0.17 8.34 19.25
N HIS A 217 0.65 8.96 20.10
CA HIS A 217 1.85 8.33 20.65
C HIS A 217 1.50 7.50 21.88
N ILE A 218 1.34 6.20 21.69
CA ILE A 218 1.10 5.23 22.78
C ILE A 218 2.45 4.72 23.29
N HIS A 219 2.65 4.73 24.60
CA HIS A 219 3.89 4.24 25.21
C HIS A 219 4.03 2.72 25.10
N PHE A 220 5.25 2.23 24.82
CA PHE A 220 5.55 0.82 24.53
C PHE A 220 5.33 -0.14 25.71
N ASP A 221 5.22 0.34 26.95
CA ASP A 221 4.90 -0.52 28.10
C ASP A 221 3.39 -0.60 28.39
N SER A 222 2.55 0.14 27.66
CA SER A 222 1.10 0.21 27.92
C SER A 222 0.36 -1.09 27.62
N ASN A 223 -0.52 -1.51 28.54
CA ASN A 223 -1.43 -2.65 28.35
C ASN A 223 -2.75 -2.21 27.68
N ILE A 224 -3.35 -3.11 26.89
CA ILE A 224 -4.49 -2.79 25.98
C ILE A 224 -5.80 -2.61 26.74
N VAL A 225 -6.00 -3.35 27.84
CA VAL A 225 -7.27 -3.38 28.59
C VAL A 225 -7.37 -2.23 29.60
N SER A 226 -6.25 -1.56 29.88
CA SER A 226 -6.16 -0.53 30.91
C SER A 226 -6.80 0.78 30.45
N PRO A 227 -7.36 1.59 31.38
CA PRO A 227 -7.91 2.91 31.05
C PRO A 227 -6.86 3.80 30.39
N ALA A 228 -7.27 4.60 29.42
CA ALA A 228 -6.38 5.51 28.70
C ALA A 228 -6.16 6.81 29.49
N ALA A 229 -4.90 7.24 29.59
CA ALA A 229 -4.53 8.54 30.14
C ALA A 229 -3.71 9.31 29.11
N ILE A 230 -4.24 10.44 28.67
CA ILE A 230 -3.67 11.30 27.64
C ILE A 230 -2.99 12.49 28.31
N LEU A 231 -1.67 12.58 28.22
CA LEU A 231 -0.89 13.72 28.71
C LEU A 231 -0.84 14.81 27.63
N TYR A 232 -1.37 15.98 27.97
CA TYR A 232 -1.18 17.21 27.22
C TYR A 232 -0.09 18.04 27.89
N GLY A 233 0.98 18.34 27.15
CA GLY A 233 2.08 19.16 27.64
C GLY A 233 3.24 19.27 26.65
N ALA A 234 4.15 20.21 26.91
CA ALA A 234 5.31 20.46 26.07
C ALA A 234 6.60 19.87 26.66
N LEU A 235 7.36 19.16 25.85
CA LEU A 235 8.70 18.71 26.20
C LEU A 235 9.59 19.91 26.57
N GLY A 236 10.24 19.84 27.74
CA GLY A 236 11.07 20.91 28.28
C GLY A 236 10.46 21.73 29.42
N THR A 237 9.20 21.47 29.80
CA THR A 237 8.64 21.94 31.07
C THR A 237 8.94 20.97 32.21
N GLU A 238 8.98 21.48 33.45
CA GLU A 238 9.12 20.65 34.65
C GLU A 238 7.88 19.77 34.87
N CYS A 239 6.68 20.31 34.64
CA CYS A 239 5.42 19.56 34.75
C CYS A 239 5.39 18.32 33.84
N PHE A 240 5.89 18.43 32.60
CA PHE A 240 5.89 17.31 31.67
C PHE A 240 6.76 16.16 32.20
N ARG A 241 7.93 16.48 32.78
CA ARG A 241 8.84 15.49 33.36
C ARG A 241 8.17 14.70 34.48
N GLU A 242 7.51 15.38 35.42
CA GLU A 242 6.89 14.73 36.57
C GLU A 242 5.72 13.82 36.18
N PHE A 243 4.84 14.29 35.30
CA PHE A 243 3.75 13.48 34.76
C PHE A 243 4.26 12.30 33.93
N HIS A 244 5.25 12.52 33.07
CA HIS A 244 5.85 11.49 32.23
C HIS A 244 6.45 10.35 33.06
N VAL A 245 7.28 10.65 34.05
CA VAL A 245 7.89 9.62 34.91
C VAL A 245 6.83 8.80 35.66
N THR A 246 5.79 9.47 36.17
CA THR A 246 4.69 8.82 36.90
C THR A 246 3.87 7.90 35.99
N LEU A 247 3.50 8.37 34.80
CA LEU A 247 2.70 7.62 33.83
C LEU A 247 3.50 6.47 33.18
N VAL A 248 4.80 6.64 32.93
CA VAL A 248 5.68 5.55 32.46
C VAL A 248 5.77 4.44 33.50
N GLN A 249 5.93 4.78 34.78
CA GLN A 249 5.94 3.78 35.85
C GLN A 249 4.59 3.05 35.96
N ALA A 250 3.48 3.79 35.87
CA ALA A 250 2.14 3.21 35.90
C ALA A 250 1.85 2.33 34.66
N ALA A 251 2.37 2.70 33.49
CA ALA A 251 2.27 1.91 32.27
C ALA A 251 3.08 0.61 32.40
N LYS A 252 4.29 0.65 32.96
CA LYS A 252 5.10 -0.55 33.28
C LYS A 252 4.40 -1.52 34.24
N GLU A 253 3.65 -0.98 35.19
CA GLU A 253 2.82 -1.76 36.10
C GLU A 253 1.51 -2.25 35.46
N GLY A 254 1.25 -1.91 34.20
CA GLY A 254 0.06 -2.32 33.45
C GLY A 254 -1.24 -1.63 33.87
N LYS A 255 -1.17 -0.55 34.65
CA LYS A 255 -2.36 0.12 35.23
C LYS A 255 -3.06 1.08 34.28
N VAL A 256 -2.32 1.65 33.32
CA VAL A 256 -2.80 2.72 32.44
C VAL A 256 -2.25 2.55 31.03
N LYS A 257 -3.06 2.93 30.03
CA LYS A 257 -2.61 3.12 28.66
C LYS A 257 -2.14 4.55 28.48
N TYR A 258 -0.84 4.76 28.53
CA TYR A 258 -0.23 6.09 28.50
C TYR A 258 -0.09 6.61 27.07
N VAL A 259 -0.65 7.79 26.83
CA VAL A 259 -0.62 8.49 25.53
C VAL A 259 -0.11 9.92 25.72
N VAL A 260 0.67 10.44 24.75
CA VAL A 260 1.14 11.83 24.77
C VAL A 260 0.62 12.59 23.54
N ARG A 261 0.01 13.76 23.79
CA ARG A 261 -0.33 14.76 22.77
C ARG A 261 0.47 16.03 23.03
N PRO A 262 1.55 16.30 22.27
CA PRO A 262 2.44 17.42 22.55
C PRO A 262 1.76 18.76 22.24
N VAL A 263 1.59 19.59 23.27
CA VAL A 263 0.94 20.90 23.17
C VAL A 263 1.66 21.91 24.05
N LEU A 264 1.90 23.10 23.51
CA LEU A 264 2.38 24.26 24.27
C LEU A 264 1.24 25.29 24.41
N PRO A 265 0.62 25.41 25.59
CA PRO A 265 -0.40 26.43 25.85
C PRO A 265 0.17 27.86 25.82
N SER A 266 -0.69 28.83 25.52
CA SER A 266 -0.34 30.25 25.61
C SER A 266 -0.16 30.67 27.07
N GLY A 267 0.91 31.42 27.35
CA GLY A 267 1.32 31.81 28.70
C GLY A 267 2.44 30.95 29.31
N CYS A 268 2.64 29.74 28.78
CA CYS A 268 3.64 28.77 29.29
C CYS A 268 5.04 28.91 28.69
N GLU A 269 5.23 29.85 27.75
CA GLU A 269 6.51 30.03 27.05
C GLU A 269 7.68 30.45 27.96
N GLY A 270 7.38 31.00 29.15
CA GLY A 270 8.38 31.34 30.16
C GLY A 270 8.75 30.19 31.11
N GLU A 271 7.94 29.13 31.16
CA GLU A 271 8.16 27.94 32.00
C GLU A 271 8.82 26.78 31.23
N VAL A 272 8.75 26.81 29.90
CA VAL A 272 9.48 25.89 29.03
C VAL A 272 10.93 26.37 28.96
N GLY A 273 11.91 25.46 29.08
CA GLY A 273 13.32 25.80 28.85
C GLY A 273 13.53 26.55 27.51
N GLN A 274 14.54 27.43 27.44
CA GLN A 274 14.71 28.42 26.36
C GLN A 274 14.56 27.84 24.93
N CYS A 275 15.00 26.60 24.70
CA CYS A 275 14.90 25.93 23.41
C CYS A 275 13.50 25.40 23.05
N GLY A 276 12.65 25.11 24.04
CA GLY A 276 11.29 24.60 23.79
C GLY A 276 10.28 25.68 23.40
N ALA A 277 10.58 26.97 23.60
CA ALA A 277 9.74 28.08 23.12
C ALA A 277 10.14 28.59 21.72
N VAL A 278 11.27 28.11 21.16
CA VAL A 278 11.78 28.60 19.87
C VAL A 278 10.82 28.25 18.73
N GLY A 279 10.39 29.28 18.00
CA GLY A 279 9.48 29.15 16.86
C GLY A 279 7.98 29.21 17.21
N ALA A 280 7.62 29.35 18.50
CA ALA A 280 6.22 29.37 18.95
C ALA A 280 5.53 30.74 18.84
N ARG A 281 6.30 31.84 18.88
CA ARG A 281 5.77 33.22 19.03
C ARG A 281 5.31 33.87 17.73
N ASP A 282 6.06 33.68 16.64
CA ASP A 282 5.83 34.41 15.38
C ASP A 282 4.90 33.64 14.43
N SER A 283 4.21 34.37 13.54
CA SER A 283 3.46 33.74 12.45
C SER A 283 4.39 32.92 11.56
N LEU A 284 4.01 31.68 11.27
CA LEU A 284 4.85 30.77 10.50
C LEU A 284 4.96 31.19 9.03
N ASN A 285 6.18 31.41 8.54
CA ASN A 285 6.44 31.52 7.11
C ASN A 285 6.52 30.11 6.51
N LEU A 286 5.75 29.84 5.46
CA LEU A 286 5.69 28.52 4.82
C LEU A 286 6.74 28.41 3.72
N GLY A 287 7.35 27.24 3.58
CA GLY A 287 8.22 26.90 2.45
C GLY A 287 7.50 26.11 1.35
N GLY A 288 8.21 25.80 0.27
CA GLY A 288 7.74 24.86 -0.76
C GLY A 288 6.78 25.43 -1.80
N TYR A 289 6.71 26.75 -1.96
CA TYR A 289 5.92 27.41 -3.02
C TYR A 289 6.82 28.02 -4.11
N GLY A 290 6.26 28.16 -5.32
CA GLY A 290 6.85 28.91 -6.43
C GLY A 290 6.25 30.31 -6.55
N VAL A 291 7.04 31.28 -7.02
CA VAL A 291 6.56 32.63 -7.35
C VAL A 291 6.79 32.87 -8.83
N GLU A 292 5.71 33.17 -9.53
CA GLU A 292 5.75 33.52 -10.95
C GLU A 292 5.56 35.03 -11.12
N LEU A 293 6.43 35.65 -11.93
CA LEU A 293 6.27 37.03 -12.39
C LEU A 293 5.87 37.02 -13.86
N ALA A 294 4.59 36.77 -14.13
CA ALA A 294 4.06 36.72 -15.48
C ALA A 294 4.07 38.11 -16.15
N LEU A 295 4.60 38.16 -17.38
CA LEU A 295 4.59 39.38 -18.21
C LEU A 295 3.19 39.56 -18.83
N LYS A 296 2.37 40.45 -18.27
CA LYS A 296 0.97 40.66 -18.71
C LYS A 296 0.83 41.22 -20.14
N ASN A 297 1.81 41.97 -20.64
CA ASN A 297 1.78 42.53 -21.99
C ASN A 297 2.71 41.72 -22.91
N MET A 298 2.20 40.61 -23.46
CA MET A 298 2.89 39.87 -24.54
C MET A 298 2.47 40.34 -25.96
N GLU A 299 1.39 41.12 -26.07
CA GLU A 299 0.68 41.40 -27.33
C GLU A 299 1.37 42.39 -28.29
N TYR A 300 2.43 43.09 -27.90
CA TYR A 300 3.11 44.05 -28.79
C TYR A 300 4.22 43.44 -29.68
N LYS A 301 4.27 42.11 -29.81
CA LYS A 301 5.29 41.40 -30.62
C LYS A 301 4.74 40.35 -31.59
N ALA A 302 3.45 40.38 -31.93
CA ALA A 302 2.96 39.63 -33.09
C ALA A 302 3.54 40.28 -34.36
N MET A 303 4.68 39.77 -34.83
CA MET A 303 5.28 40.14 -36.11
C MET A 303 4.39 39.60 -37.24
N ASP A 304 4.21 40.43 -38.26
CA ASP A 304 3.47 40.12 -39.47
C ASP A 304 4.34 39.24 -40.38
N ASP A 305 3.96 37.96 -40.59
CA ASP A 305 4.68 36.97 -41.38
C ASP A 305 4.80 37.34 -42.89
N SER A 306 4.15 38.41 -43.33
CA SER A 306 4.05 38.78 -44.75
C SER A 306 5.35 39.36 -45.37
N THR A 307 6.40 39.64 -44.59
CA THR A 307 7.69 40.15 -45.11
C THR A 307 8.81 39.11 -45.26
N VAL A 308 8.51 37.81 -45.16
CA VAL A 308 9.53 36.74 -45.28
C VAL A 308 9.47 36.05 -46.65
N LYS A 309 9.86 36.79 -47.71
CA LYS A 309 10.31 36.19 -48.99
C LYS A 309 11.44 37.01 -49.60
N LYS A 310 12.67 36.78 -49.16
CA LYS A 310 13.89 36.81 -49.98
C LYS A 310 15.06 36.28 -49.15
N GLY A 311 15.53 35.09 -49.52
CA GLY A 311 16.77 34.55 -48.97
C GLY A 311 17.94 35.48 -49.33
N VAL A 312 18.74 35.82 -48.33
CA VAL A 312 20.05 36.44 -48.51
C VAL A 312 21.07 35.46 -47.94
N THR A 313 22.03 35.11 -48.78
CA THR A 313 23.15 34.21 -48.51
C THR A 313 24.08 34.79 -47.46
N LEU A 314 24.62 33.90 -46.62
CA LEU A 314 25.67 34.16 -45.62
C LEU A 314 26.87 34.88 -46.24
N GLU A 315 27.13 36.12 -45.83
CA GLU A 315 28.43 36.79 -45.93
C GLU A 315 28.83 37.37 -44.56
N ASP A 316 30.15 37.43 -44.37
CA ASP A 316 30.97 37.71 -43.17
C ASP A 316 30.46 38.80 -42.19
N PRO A 317 30.50 38.62 -40.83
CA PRO A 317 29.97 39.57 -39.85
C PRO A 317 30.92 40.74 -39.53
N ARG A 318 31.75 41.17 -40.47
CA ARG A 318 32.65 42.35 -40.31
C ARG A 318 32.32 43.53 -41.20
N THR A 319 31.23 43.47 -41.95
CA THR A 319 30.71 44.59 -42.73
C THR A 319 29.22 44.76 -42.46
N GLU A 320 28.86 45.02 -41.20
CA GLU A 320 27.56 45.61 -40.89
C GLU A 320 27.63 47.12 -41.17
N ASP A 321 26.61 47.59 -41.88
CA ASP A 321 26.45 48.96 -42.35
C ASP A 321 26.44 49.96 -41.18
N LEU A 322 27.56 50.67 -40.96
CA LEU A 322 27.71 51.69 -39.90
C LEU A 322 26.71 52.86 -40.01
N SER A 323 25.92 52.89 -41.09
CA SER A 323 24.87 53.88 -41.34
C SER A 323 23.56 53.61 -40.57
N GLN A 324 23.41 52.43 -39.96
CA GLN A 324 22.21 52.06 -39.21
C GLN A 324 22.09 52.86 -37.90
N GLU A 325 20.91 53.42 -37.64
CA GLU A 325 20.63 54.24 -36.48
C GLU A 325 20.35 53.35 -35.24
N VAL A 326 21.27 53.36 -34.27
CA VAL A 326 21.12 52.61 -33.02
C VAL A 326 20.72 53.60 -31.92
N ARG A 327 19.44 53.57 -31.52
CA ARG A 327 18.82 54.46 -30.50
C ARG A 327 19.11 55.96 -30.69
N GLY A 328 19.01 56.45 -31.92
CA GLY A 328 19.20 57.87 -32.25
C GLY A 328 20.65 58.27 -32.59
N PHE A 329 21.57 57.30 -32.64
CA PHE A 329 22.98 57.53 -33.01
C PHE A 329 23.32 56.82 -34.32
N ILE A 330 23.86 57.57 -35.26
CA ILE A 330 24.44 57.05 -36.51
C ILE A 330 25.95 56.95 -36.31
N PHE A 331 26.45 55.74 -36.07
CA PHE A 331 27.84 55.51 -35.69
C PHE A 331 28.83 55.86 -36.81
N SER A 332 28.47 55.71 -38.09
CA SER A 332 29.29 56.17 -39.22
C SER A 332 29.63 57.66 -39.13
N LYS A 333 28.63 58.52 -38.88
CA LYS A 333 28.83 59.97 -38.72
C LYS A 333 29.62 60.34 -37.46
N ILE A 334 29.56 59.52 -36.41
CA ILE A 334 30.28 59.78 -35.16
C ILE A 334 31.75 59.38 -35.32
N LEU A 335 32.03 58.24 -35.96
CA LEU A 335 33.37 57.81 -36.33
C LEU A 335 34.02 58.80 -37.31
N GLU A 336 33.28 59.33 -38.29
CA GLU A 336 33.77 60.36 -39.22
C GLU A 336 34.14 61.67 -38.50
N ARG A 337 33.41 62.05 -37.45
CA ARG A 337 33.63 63.31 -36.72
C ARG A 337 34.69 63.20 -35.61
N LYS A 338 34.92 62.00 -35.09
CA LYS A 338 35.85 61.73 -33.97
C LYS A 338 36.60 60.41 -34.21
N PRO A 339 37.57 60.39 -35.13
CA PRO A 339 38.34 59.18 -35.45
C PRO A 339 39.23 58.71 -34.28
N ASP A 340 39.65 59.61 -33.40
CA ASP A 340 40.58 59.31 -32.29
C ASP A 340 39.97 58.46 -31.17
N LEU A 341 38.64 58.40 -31.05
CA LEU A 341 37.91 57.65 -30.01
C LEU A 341 37.28 56.35 -30.55
N THR A 342 37.83 55.79 -31.63
CA THR A 342 37.23 54.65 -32.35
C THR A 342 36.96 53.44 -31.46
N SER A 343 37.90 53.08 -30.58
CA SER A 343 37.77 51.96 -29.64
C SER A 343 36.68 52.18 -28.59
N GLU A 344 36.56 53.41 -28.09
CA GLU A 344 35.59 53.80 -27.06
C GLU A 344 34.18 53.93 -27.65
N ILE A 345 34.07 54.42 -28.89
CA ILE A 345 32.81 54.48 -29.65
C ILE A 345 32.32 53.06 -29.98
N MET A 346 33.24 52.15 -30.34
CA MET A 346 32.92 50.72 -30.55
C MET A 346 32.48 50.06 -29.23
N ALA A 347 33.20 50.29 -28.12
CA ALA A 347 32.80 49.79 -26.81
C ALA A 347 31.45 50.37 -26.34
N PHE A 348 31.15 51.63 -26.68
CA PHE A 348 29.86 52.26 -26.39
C PHE A 348 28.72 51.70 -27.25
N ARG A 349 28.99 51.39 -28.52
CA ARG A 349 28.05 50.64 -29.40
C ARG A 349 27.75 49.28 -28.78
N ASP A 350 28.78 48.53 -28.40
CA ASP A 350 28.65 47.20 -27.80
C ASP A 350 27.91 47.25 -26.46
N TYR A 351 28.17 48.28 -25.64
CA TYR A 351 27.42 48.53 -24.41
C TYR A 351 25.94 48.81 -24.68
N LEU A 352 25.61 49.67 -25.66
CA LEU A 352 24.22 49.97 -26.02
C LEU A 352 23.50 48.72 -26.54
N LEU A 353 24.17 47.89 -27.33
CA LEU A 353 23.67 46.59 -27.81
C LEU A 353 23.51 45.54 -26.69
N SER A 354 24.32 45.62 -25.63
CA SER A 354 24.22 44.75 -24.45
C SER A 354 23.14 45.19 -23.45
N SER A 355 22.83 46.49 -23.40
CA SER A 355 21.92 47.10 -22.42
C SER A 355 20.42 47.04 -22.81
N THR A 356 20.11 46.58 -24.02
CA THR A 356 18.74 46.45 -24.51
C THR A 356 18.08 45.17 -24.03
N ILE A 357 17.11 45.31 -23.12
CA ILE A 357 16.01 44.35 -22.97
C ILE A 357 15.15 44.45 -24.23
N SER A 358 15.31 43.47 -25.12
CA SER A 358 14.50 43.09 -26.30
C SER A 358 13.78 44.20 -27.07
N ASP A 359 14.15 44.45 -28.33
CA ASP A 359 13.19 45.03 -29.30
C ASP A 359 13.18 44.37 -30.68
N THR A 360 14.23 43.64 -31.11
CA THR A 360 14.16 42.84 -32.35
C THR A 360 14.99 41.56 -32.21
N LEU A 361 14.35 40.46 -31.84
CA LEU A 361 14.89 39.11 -32.07
C LEU A 361 14.19 38.59 -33.33
N ASP A 362 14.96 38.19 -34.33
CA ASP A 362 14.40 37.67 -35.57
C ASP A 362 13.84 36.25 -35.34
N VAL A 363 12.72 35.92 -35.99
CA VAL A 363 11.95 34.67 -35.77
C VAL A 363 12.82 33.41 -35.98
N TRP A 364 13.80 33.45 -36.89
CA TRP A 364 14.70 32.30 -37.12
C TRP A 364 15.72 32.07 -36.02
N GLU A 365 16.09 33.10 -35.24
CA GLU A 365 17.03 32.96 -34.12
C GLU A 365 16.39 32.22 -32.93
N LEU A 366 15.06 32.17 -32.89
CA LEU A 366 14.32 31.44 -31.86
C LEU A 366 14.28 29.93 -32.14
N LYS A 367 14.30 29.51 -33.42
CA LYS A 367 14.06 28.12 -33.83
C LYS A 367 14.97 27.07 -33.16
N ASP A 368 16.26 27.39 -33.02
CA ASP A 368 17.25 26.49 -32.41
C ASP A 368 17.52 26.81 -30.92
N LEU A 369 16.78 27.74 -30.31
CA LEU A 369 17.03 28.25 -28.97
C LEU A 369 16.96 27.17 -27.89
N GLY A 370 16.03 26.23 -28.02
CA GLY A 370 15.93 25.08 -27.13
C GLY A 370 17.18 24.18 -27.16
N HIS A 371 17.71 23.93 -28.36
CA HIS A 371 18.94 23.13 -28.56
C HIS A 371 20.18 23.86 -28.03
N GLN A 372 20.27 25.18 -28.28
CA GLN A 372 21.33 26.04 -27.75
C GLN A 372 21.31 26.07 -26.21
N THR A 373 20.12 26.14 -25.62
CA THR A 373 19.93 26.09 -24.16
C THR A 373 20.42 24.76 -23.59
N ALA A 374 20.03 23.64 -24.21
CA ALA A 374 20.48 22.32 -23.79
C ALA A 374 22.01 22.20 -23.83
N GLN A 375 22.63 22.66 -24.92
CA GLN A 375 24.09 22.67 -25.05
C GLN A 375 24.75 23.55 -23.97
N ARG A 376 24.19 24.73 -23.68
CA ARG A 376 24.72 25.65 -22.66
C ARG A 376 24.70 25.07 -21.25
N ILE A 377 23.68 24.27 -20.94
CA ILE A 377 23.54 23.57 -19.65
C ILE A 377 24.54 22.42 -19.55
N VAL A 378 24.63 21.56 -20.56
CA VAL A 378 25.54 20.39 -20.56
C VAL A 378 27.01 20.82 -20.52
N GLN A 379 27.37 21.95 -21.15
CA GLN A 379 28.74 22.49 -21.14
C GLN A 379 29.11 23.26 -19.86
N ALA A 380 28.16 23.52 -18.95
CA ALA A 380 28.42 24.25 -17.72
C ALA A 380 29.20 23.40 -16.70
N SER A 381 29.98 24.06 -15.84
CA SER A 381 30.68 23.38 -14.73
C SER A 381 29.72 22.84 -13.67
N ASP A 382 28.64 23.57 -13.38
CA ASP A 382 27.51 23.11 -12.58
C ASP A 382 26.24 23.20 -13.44
N PRO A 383 25.83 22.09 -14.08
CA PRO A 383 24.68 22.06 -14.96
C PRO A 383 23.35 22.37 -14.24
N LEU A 384 23.17 21.94 -12.98
CA LEU A 384 21.92 22.18 -12.24
C LEU A 384 21.75 23.65 -11.89
N GLN A 385 22.82 24.30 -11.44
CA GLN A 385 22.81 25.75 -11.21
C GLN A 385 22.58 26.51 -12.53
N SER A 386 23.29 26.14 -13.60
CA SER A 386 23.11 26.79 -14.91
C SER A 386 21.69 26.63 -15.43
N MET A 387 21.08 25.46 -15.27
CA MET A 387 19.69 25.21 -15.66
C MET A 387 18.74 26.08 -14.86
N GLN A 388 18.91 26.18 -13.54
CA GLN A 388 18.06 27.03 -12.71
C GLN A 388 18.19 28.52 -13.07
N GLU A 389 19.41 29.02 -13.27
CA GLU A 389 19.66 30.43 -13.61
C GLU A 389 19.04 30.82 -14.96
N ILE A 390 19.17 29.95 -15.97
CA ILE A 390 18.53 30.15 -17.28
C ILE A 390 17.01 30.10 -17.14
N ASN A 391 16.48 29.10 -16.43
CA ASN A 391 15.04 28.91 -16.29
C ASN A 391 14.36 30.05 -15.53
N GLN A 392 14.99 30.59 -14.49
CA GLN A 392 14.43 31.68 -13.68
C GLN A 392 14.55 33.06 -14.34
N ASN A 393 15.56 33.27 -15.19
CA ASN A 393 15.85 34.58 -15.79
C ASN A 393 15.73 34.57 -17.33
N PHE A 394 15.04 33.58 -17.91
CA PHE A 394 15.06 33.29 -19.35
C PHE A 394 14.93 34.53 -20.25
N PRO A 395 13.95 35.44 -20.07
CA PRO A 395 13.78 36.61 -20.94
C PRO A 395 15.01 37.53 -21.02
N SER A 396 15.84 37.56 -19.97
CA SER A 396 17.08 38.35 -19.95
C SER A 396 18.28 37.65 -20.60
N VAL A 397 18.23 36.31 -20.70
CA VAL A 397 19.34 35.47 -21.17
C VAL A 397 19.18 35.08 -22.65
N VAL A 398 17.97 35.19 -23.22
CA VAL A 398 17.66 34.80 -24.62
C VAL A 398 18.63 35.38 -25.64
N SER A 399 18.95 36.67 -25.57
CA SER A 399 19.83 37.34 -26.54
C SER A 399 21.27 36.83 -26.50
N SER A 400 21.72 36.32 -25.37
CA SER A 400 23.03 35.68 -25.24
C SER A 400 23.02 34.24 -25.74
N LEU A 401 21.89 33.53 -25.60
CA LEU A 401 21.74 32.14 -26.03
C LEU A 401 21.63 32.03 -27.55
N SER A 402 20.89 32.94 -28.21
CA SER A 402 20.71 32.91 -29.67
C SER A 402 22.02 33.05 -30.45
N ARG A 403 23.01 33.75 -29.89
CA ARG A 403 24.34 33.96 -30.47
C ARG A 403 25.27 32.75 -30.35
N MET A 404 24.88 31.72 -29.60
CA MET A 404 25.70 30.54 -29.38
C MET A 404 25.63 29.57 -30.58
N LYS A 405 26.80 29.14 -31.07
CA LYS A 405 26.86 28.17 -32.16
C LYS A 405 26.45 26.77 -31.65
N LEU A 406 25.50 26.16 -32.34
CA LEU A 406 25.03 24.81 -32.06
C LEU A 406 25.98 23.75 -32.64
N ASN A 407 26.24 22.69 -31.87
CA ASN A 407 26.98 21.51 -32.30
C ASN A 407 26.02 20.49 -32.92
N ASP A 408 26.33 20.00 -34.12
CA ASP A 408 25.48 19.05 -34.84
C ASP A 408 25.30 17.72 -34.06
N SER A 409 26.32 17.26 -33.33
CA SER A 409 26.23 16.04 -32.51
C SER A 409 25.18 16.11 -31.39
N VAL A 410 25.01 17.28 -30.76
CA VAL A 410 23.98 17.49 -29.73
C VAL A 410 22.60 17.49 -30.37
N LYS A 411 22.47 18.15 -31.53
CA LYS A 411 21.22 18.22 -32.30
C LYS A 411 20.77 16.84 -32.77
N ASP A 412 21.66 16.06 -33.36
CA ASP A 412 21.37 14.72 -33.87
C ASP A 412 20.97 13.75 -32.75
N GLU A 413 21.61 13.84 -31.57
CA GLU A 413 21.25 13.04 -30.40
C GLU A 413 19.85 13.38 -29.88
N ILE A 414 19.52 14.68 -29.75
CA ILE A 414 18.20 15.13 -29.33
C ILE A 414 17.12 14.66 -30.32
N ILE A 415 17.34 14.82 -31.62
CA ILE A 415 16.40 14.37 -32.67
C ILE A 415 16.21 12.84 -32.63
N ALA A 416 17.28 12.08 -32.36
CA ALA A 416 17.17 10.63 -32.22
C ALA A 416 16.32 10.23 -31.00
N ASN A 417 16.53 10.88 -29.84
CA ASN A 417 15.76 10.68 -28.63
C ASN A 417 14.27 11.09 -28.80
N GLN A 418 14.01 12.14 -29.59
CA GLN A 418 12.67 12.64 -29.90
C GLN A 418 11.80 11.67 -30.72
N ARG A 419 12.40 10.61 -31.30
CA ARG A 419 11.64 9.52 -31.93
C ARG A 419 10.90 8.66 -30.90
N MET A 420 11.40 8.61 -29.67
CA MET A 420 10.82 7.82 -28.57
C MET A 420 9.92 8.66 -27.68
N ILE A 421 10.31 9.92 -27.42
CA ILE A 421 9.57 10.84 -26.54
C ILE A 421 9.22 12.10 -27.32
N PRO A 422 7.95 12.55 -27.33
CA PRO A 422 7.57 13.78 -28.01
C PRO A 422 8.40 14.98 -27.53
N PRO A 423 8.78 15.91 -28.43
CA PRO A 423 9.52 17.11 -28.04
C PRO A 423 8.75 17.90 -26.99
N GLY A 424 9.44 18.45 -25.99
CA GLY A 424 8.83 19.28 -24.94
C GLY A 424 8.18 18.51 -23.80
N LYS A 425 7.93 17.20 -23.97
CA LYS A 425 7.38 16.39 -22.90
C LYS A 425 8.45 16.20 -21.83
N SER A 426 8.10 16.59 -20.60
CA SER A 426 8.91 16.32 -19.42
C SER A 426 8.37 15.11 -18.67
N LEU A 427 9.26 14.25 -18.19
CA LEU A 427 9.00 13.05 -17.40
C LEU A 427 10.03 12.96 -16.27
N MET A 428 9.64 12.46 -15.10
CA MET A 428 10.55 12.23 -14.00
C MET A 428 10.26 10.87 -13.40
N ALA A 429 11.32 10.15 -13.04
CA ALA A 429 11.22 8.92 -12.30
C ALA A 429 12.16 8.85 -11.10
N LEU A 430 11.63 8.31 -10.01
CA LEU A 430 12.37 8.04 -8.77
C LEU A 430 12.56 6.53 -8.64
N ASN A 431 13.80 6.06 -8.62
CA ASN A 431 14.15 4.64 -8.63
C ASN A 431 13.41 3.85 -9.74
N GLY A 432 13.12 4.47 -10.89
CA GLY A 432 12.35 3.87 -12.01
C GLY A 432 10.82 4.12 -11.98
N ALA A 433 10.30 4.87 -11.01
CA ALA A 433 8.86 5.06 -10.78
C ALA A 433 8.43 6.31 -11.51
N LEU A 434 7.51 6.26 -12.46
CA LEU A 434 7.06 7.50 -13.08
C LEU A 434 6.29 8.36 -12.06
N ILE A 435 6.73 9.60 -11.89
CA ILE A 435 6.06 10.59 -11.07
C ILE A 435 5.43 11.63 -11.98
N ASN A 436 4.16 11.95 -11.74
CA ASN A 436 3.50 13.05 -12.44
C ASN A 436 4.05 14.40 -11.96
N ILE A 437 4.70 15.13 -12.85
CA ILE A 437 5.37 16.40 -12.55
C ILE A 437 4.34 17.52 -12.25
N GLU A 438 3.13 17.39 -12.79
CA GLU A 438 2.07 18.39 -12.56
C GLU A 438 1.60 18.35 -11.11
N ASP A 439 1.34 17.14 -10.58
CA ASP A 439 0.83 16.91 -9.22
C ASP A 439 1.93 16.93 -8.14
N ILE A 440 3.22 16.89 -8.52
CA ILE A 440 4.30 16.77 -7.54
C ILE A 440 4.55 18.09 -6.79
N ASP A 441 4.36 18.08 -5.48
CA ASP A 441 4.77 19.17 -4.59
C ASP A 441 6.06 18.83 -3.85
N LEU A 442 6.75 19.85 -3.31
CA LEU A 442 7.98 19.64 -2.54
C LEU A 442 7.75 18.71 -1.33
N TYR A 443 6.63 18.88 -0.63
CA TYR A 443 6.28 18.05 0.53
C TYR A 443 6.05 16.59 0.12
N LEU A 444 5.30 16.36 -0.96
CA LEU A 444 5.05 15.02 -1.49
C LEU A 444 6.36 14.37 -1.96
N LEU A 445 7.22 15.12 -2.64
CA LEU A 445 8.52 14.63 -3.11
C LEU A 445 9.44 14.24 -1.95
N ILE A 446 9.49 15.03 -0.87
CA ILE A 446 10.24 14.71 0.35
C ILE A 446 9.69 13.44 0.98
N ASP A 447 8.36 13.28 1.04
CA ASP A 447 7.72 12.10 1.63
C ASP A 447 8.01 10.83 0.83
N LEU A 448 7.97 10.90 -0.50
CA LEU A 448 8.37 9.79 -1.38
C LEU A 448 9.86 9.44 -1.19
N VAL A 449 10.73 10.45 -1.16
CA VAL A 449 12.18 10.27 -0.94
C VAL A 449 12.47 9.68 0.43
N HIS A 450 11.76 10.13 1.47
CA HIS A 450 11.86 9.61 2.83
C HIS A 450 11.51 8.13 2.89
N GLN A 451 10.39 7.72 2.28
CA GLN A 451 9.99 6.30 2.20
C GLN A 451 11.05 5.44 1.51
N GLU A 452 11.61 5.90 0.40
CA GLU A 452 12.68 5.19 -0.33
C GLU A 452 13.98 5.07 0.51
N LEU A 453 14.39 6.14 1.19
CA LEU A 453 15.57 6.11 2.06
C LEU A 453 15.36 5.21 3.27
N SER A 454 14.19 5.26 3.91
CA SER A 454 13.87 4.42 5.06
C SER A 454 13.94 2.93 4.68
N LEU A 455 13.39 2.55 3.52
CA LEU A 455 13.53 1.19 2.96
C LEU A 455 14.99 0.83 2.65
N ALA A 456 15.75 1.73 2.03
CA ALA A 456 17.17 1.50 1.74
C ALA A 456 18.00 1.26 3.02
N VAL A 457 17.72 2.02 4.07
CA VAL A 457 18.36 1.88 5.39
C VAL A 457 17.99 0.54 6.03
N GLN A 458 16.72 0.13 5.96
CA GLN A 458 16.28 -1.19 6.44
C GLN A 458 17.02 -2.32 5.71
N PHE A 459 17.14 -2.25 4.39
CA PHE A 459 17.87 -3.26 3.60
C PHE A 459 19.38 -3.24 3.88
N SER A 460 19.96 -2.08 4.14
CA SER A 460 21.36 -1.97 4.57
C SER A 460 21.60 -2.63 5.92
N LYS A 461 20.65 -2.54 6.87
CA LYS A 461 20.73 -3.24 8.17
C LYS A 461 20.71 -4.77 8.00
N MET A 462 20.12 -5.29 6.92
CA MET A 462 20.12 -6.72 6.56
C MET A 462 21.42 -7.20 5.89
N LYS A 463 22.46 -6.36 5.87
CA LYS A 463 23.78 -6.64 5.25
C LYS A 463 23.73 -6.90 3.73
N LEU A 464 22.73 -6.38 3.04
CA LEU A 464 22.64 -6.47 1.58
C LEU A 464 23.64 -5.53 0.91
N PRO A 465 24.29 -5.94 -0.20
CA PRO A 465 25.10 -5.04 -1.01
C PRO A 465 24.27 -3.88 -1.58
N ARG A 466 24.85 -2.67 -1.62
CA ARG A 466 24.17 -1.47 -2.13
C ARG A 466 23.70 -1.60 -3.59
N SER A 467 24.44 -2.34 -4.42
CA SER A 467 24.05 -2.64 -5.81
C SER A 467 22.75 -3.45 -5.88
N THR A 468 22.60 -4.45 -5.00
CA THR A 468 21.38 -5.24 -4.85
C THR A 468 20.25 -4.37 -4.32
N ILE A 469 20.51 -3.51 -3.32
CA ILE A 469 19.50 -2.58 -2.79
C ILE A 469 18.98 -1.68 -3.91
N ARG A 470 19.85 -1.13 -4.74
CA ARG A 470 19.45 -0.33 -5.91
C ARG A 470 18.59 -1.14 -6.89
N LYS A 471 19.00 -2.38 -7.21
CA LYS A 471 18.20 -3.29 -8.04
C LYS A 471 16.81 -3.52 -7.44
N LEU A 472 16.73 -3.87 -6.15
CA LEU A 472 15.47 -4.12 -5.44
C LEU A 472 14.56 -2.89 -5.43
N LEU A 473 15.10 -1.70 -5.12
CA LEU A 473 14.33 -0.45 -5.16
C LEU A 473 13.89 -0.10 -6.59
N SER A 474 14.68 -0.45 -7.60
CA SER A 474 14.32 -0.28 -9.01
C SER A 474 13.31 -1.30 -9.53
N THR A 475 13.19 -2.44 -8.85
CA THR A 475 12.29 -3.52 -9.26
C THR A 475 10.85 -3.08 -9.08
N MET A 476 10.05 -3.38 -10.08
CA MET A 476 8.63 -3.07 -10.08
C MET A 476 7.84 -4.34 -9.81
N THR A 477 6.83 -4.21 -8.96
CA THR A 477 5.77 -5.20 -8.89
C THR A 477 4.97 -5.11 -10.19
N PRO A 478 4.80 -6.21 -10.95
CA PRO A 478 3.88 -6.22 -12.07
C PRO A 478 2.51 -5.73 -11.58
N PRO A 479 1.78 -4.93 -12.38
CA PRO A 479 0.42 -4.54 -12.02
C PRO A 479 -0.37 -5.82 -11.72
N GLU A 480 -1.08 -5.87 -10.59
CA GLU A 480 -1.98 -6.97 -10.27
C GLU A 480 -2.93 -7.12 -11.46
N SER A 481 -2.72 -8.14 -12.30
CA SER A 481 -3.65 -8.41 -13.37
C SER A 481 -4.89 -8.96 -12.68
N ASP A 482 -5.95 -8.16 -12.63
CA ASP A 482 -7.24 -8.48 -11.99
C ASP A 482 -7.90 -9.79 -12.48
N THR A 483 -7.30 -10.47 -13.45
CA THR A 483 -7.86 -11.63 -14.13
C THR A 483 -7.26 -12.93 -13.61
N PHE A 484 -7.67 -13.34 -12.41
CA PHE A 484 -7.42 -14.70 -11.91
C PHE A 484 -8.39 -15.67 -12.58
N ARG A 485 -7.85 -16.78 -13.11
CA ARG A 485 -8.66 -17.85 -13.69
C ARG A 485 -8.84 -18.95 -12.68
N VAL A 486 -10.07 -19.41 -12.52
CA VAL A 486 -10.44 -20.54 -11.65
C VAL A 486 -10.45 -21.80 -12.51
N ASP A 487 -9.76 -22.84 -12.08
CA ASP A 487 -9.80 -24.16 -12.73
C ASP A 487 -11.08 -24.87 -12.33
N PHE A 488 -12.07 -24.83 -13.23
CA PHE A 488 -13.36 -25.50 -13.05
C PHE A 488 -13.45 -26.83 -13.82
N ARG A 489 -12.34 -27.39 -14.31
CA ARG A 489 -12.38 -28.65 -15.07
C ARG A 489 -12.79 -29.81 -14.17
N SER A 490 -13.99 -30.33 -14.39
CA SER A 490 -14.46 -31.56 -13.75
C SER A 490 -15.61 -32.18 -14.52
N ASP A 491 -15.90 -33.46 -14.24
CA ASP A 491 -17.04 -34.18 -14.81
C ASP A 491 -18.40 -33.64 -14.32
N HIS A 492 -18.38 -32.86 -13.23
CA HIS A 492 -19.52 -32.18 -12.62
C HIS A 492 -19.97 -30.94 -13.40
N VAL A 493 -19.16 -30.46 -14.36
CA VAL A 493 -19.55 -29.39 -15.26
C VAL A 493 -20.30 -29.99 -16.44
N HIS A 494 -21.57 -29.62 -16.59
CA HIS A 494 -22.44 -30.19 -17.60
C HIS A 494 -22.62 -29.21 -18.76
N TYR A 495 -22.00 -29.51 -19.91
CA TYR A 495 -22.08 -28.69 -21.11
C TYR A 495 -23.32 -29.02 -21.96
N LEU A 496 -24.04 -27.99 -22.42
CA LEU A 496 -25.20 -28.13 -23.29
C LEU A 496 -24.80 -28.43 -24.75
N ASN A 497 -23.77 -27.76 -25.24
CA ASN A 497 -23.33 -27.82 -26.64
C ASN A 497 -21.83 -28.11 -26.77
N ASN A 498 -21.42 -28.53 -27.98
CA ASN A 498 -20.04 -28.68 -28.40
C ASN A 498 -19.86 -28.13 -29.82
N LEU A 499 -19.16 -26.99 -29.96
CA LEU A 499 -19.00 -26.29 -31.24
C LEU A 499 -18.21 -27.11 -32.27
N GLU A 500 -17.38 -28.04 -31.83
CA GLU A 500 -16.52 -28.84 -32.70
C GLU A 500 -17.24 -30.07 -33.28
N GLU A 501 -18.21 -30.63 -32.57
CA GLU A 501 -18.84 -31.92 -32.87
C GLU A 501 -20.30 -31.80 -33.32
N ASP A 502 -21.07 -30.84 -32.78
CA ASP A 502 -22.52 -30.80 -33.00
C ASP A 502 -22.89 -30.51 -34.47
N ALA A 503 -23.96 -31.16 -34.92
CA ALA A 503 -24.47 -31.02 -36.29
C ALA A 503 -24.89 -29.58 -36.65
N MET A 504 -25.33 -28.80 -35.66
CA MET A 504 -25.76 -27.40 -35.82
C MET A 504 -24.63 -26.51 -36.37
N TYR A 505 -23.39 -26.72 -35.91
CA TYR A 505 -22.24 -25.86 -36.24
C TYR A 505 -21.43 -26.38 -37.45
N ARG A 506 -21.89 -27.43 -38.13
CA ARG A 506 -21.18 -28.02 -39.27
C ARG A 506 -20.93 -27.06 -40.43
N ARG A 507 -21.77 -26.03 -40.58
CA ARG A 507 -21.62 -24.98 -41.62
C ARG A 507 -20.48 -24.00 -41.33
N TRP A 508 -20.00 -23.93 -40.09
CA TRP A 508 -18.95 -23.01 -39.68
C TRP A 508 -17.58 -23.52 -40.12
N ARG A 509 -16.66 -22.60 -40.40
CA ARG A 509 -15.29 -22.94 -40.82
C ARG A 509 -14.49 -23.41 -39.60
N SER A 510 -13.63 -24.41 -39.79
CA SER A 510 -12.74 -24.95 -38.74
C SER A 510 -11.34 -24.33 -38.72
N ASN A 511 -11.04 -23.40 -39.63
CA ASN A 511 -9.74 -22.74 -39.68
C ASN A 511 -9.65 -21.67 -38.57
N ILE A 512 -8.69 -21.82 -37.65
CA ILE A 512 -8.50 -20.89 -36.53
C ILE A 512 -7.96 -19.53 -37.00
N ASN A 513 -7.17 -19.50 -38.08
CA ASN A 513 -6.56 -18.28 -38.61
C ASN A 513 -7.60 -17.25 -39.11
N ASP A 514 -8.84 -17.68 -39.37
CA ASP A 514 -9.94 -16.80 -39.75
C ASP A 514 -10.31 -15.80 -38.62
N ILE A 515 -9.89 -16.08 -37.37
CA ILE A 515 -10.08 -15.17 -36.23
C ILE A 515 -9.26 -13.87 -36.37
N LEU A 516 -8.14 -13.90 -37.11
CA LEU A 516 -7.23 -12.76 -37.29
C LEU A 516 -7.72 -11.77 -38.36
N MET A 517 -8.74 -12.13 -39.13
CA MET A 517 -9.26 -11.26 -40.18
C MET A 517 -10.07 -10.10 -39.57
N PRO A 518 -9.84 -8.84 -39.99
CA PRO A 518 -10.52 -7.68 -39.44
C PRO A 518 -12.05 -7.77 -39.59
N VAL A 519 -12.77 -7.37 -38.55
CA VAL A 519 -14.24 -7.23 -38.49
C VAL A 519 -14.62 -5.81 -38.13
N PHE A 520 -15.84 -5.42 -38.51
CA PHE A 520 -16.44 -4.23 -37.92
C PHE A 520 -16.63 -4.43 -36.41
N PRO A 521 -16.32 -3.41 -35.58
CA PRO A 521 -16.54 -3.47 -34.15
C PRO A 521 -17.97 -3.94 -33.80
N GLY A 522 -18.10 -4.90 -32.89
CA GLY A 522 -19.38 -5.49 -32.47
C GLY A 522 -19.87 -6.69 -33.29
N GLN A 523 -19.18 -7.09 -34.36
CA GLN A 523 -19.53 -8.28 -35.13
C GLN A 523 -18.75 -9.53 -34.68
N LEU A 524 -19.47 -10.59 -34.28
CA LEU A 524 -18.89 -11.85 -33.83
C LEU A 524 -18.46 -12.77 -34.99
N ARG A 525 -17.36 -13.50 -34.78
CA ARG A 525 -16.86 -14.52 -35.72
C ARG A 525 -17.40 -15.90 -35.34
N TYR A 526 -18.00 -16.57 -36.31
CA TYR A 526 -18.51 -17.94 -36.17
C TYR A 526 -17.46 -18.95 -36.64
N ILE A 527 -16.72 -19.51 -35.68
CA ILE A 527 -15.66 -20.50 -35.93
C ILE A 527 -16.05 -21.81 -35.24
N ARG A 528 -15.87 -22.93 -35.95
CA ARG A 528 -16.15 -24.27 -35.45
C ARG A 528 -15.03 -24.75 -34.51
N LYS A 529 -14.81 -24.03 -33.41
CA LYS A 529 -13.80 -24.33 -32.37
C LYS A 529 -14.30 -23.83 -31.01
N ASN A 530 -14.04 -24.59 -29.94
CA ASN A 530 -14.41 -24.19 -28.58
C ASN A 530 -13.42 -23.14 -28.04
N LEU A 531 -13.68 -21.86 -28.37
CA LEU A 531 -12.84 -20.74 -27.93
C LEU A 531 -13.28 -20.16 -26.58
N PHE A 532 -14.60 -20.05 -26.39
CA PHE A 532 -15.21 -19.46 -25.20
C PHE A 532 -16.02 -20.52 -24.46
N HIS A 533 -15.74 -20.68 -23.17
CA HIS A 533 -16.46 -21.56 -22.25
C HIS A 533 -17.14 -20.69 -21.20
N ALA A 534 -18.47 -20.67 -21.20
CA ALA A 534 -19.26 -19.96 -20.20
C ALA A 534 -20.03 -20.95 -19.33
N VAL A 535 -19.80 -20.89 -18.03
CA VAL A 535 -20.59 -21.63 -17.03
C VAL A 535 -21.51 -20.65 -16.31
N TYR A 536 -22.82 -20.86 -16.40
CA TYR A 536 -23.82 -19.87 -15.98
C TYR A 536 -25.18 -20.48 -15.55
N SER A 537 -26.13 -19.63 -15.13
CA SER A 537 -27.54 -19.95 -14.84
C SER A 537 -28.37 -20.28 -16.11
N ILE A 538 -29.42 -21.08 -15.92
CA ILE A 538 -30.13 -21.83 -16.97
C ILE A 538 -30.89 -20.96 -17.99
N ASP A 539 -31.44 -19.81 -17.59
CA ASP A 539 -32.35 -19.01 -18.44
C ASP A 539 -31.61 -18.35 -19.65
N MET A 540 -30.48 -17.68 -19.38
CA MET A 540 -29.68 -17.07 -20.46
C MET A 540 -29.05 -18.12 -21.37
N ILE A 541 -28.65 -19.28 -20.84
CA ILE A 541 -28.04 -20.34 -21.64
C ILE A 541 -28.99 -20.80 -22.75
N THR A 542 -30.28 -20.93 -22.43
CA THR A 542 -31.28 -21.40 -23.40
C THR A 542 -31.49 -20.38 -24.52
N SER A 543 -31.58 -19.09 -24.20
CA SER A 543 -31.77 -18.03 -25.20
C SER A 543 -30.56 -17.85 -26.13
N PHE A 544 -29.33 -17.91 -25.60
CA PHE A 544 -28.12 -17.79 -26.42
C PHE A 544 -27.86 -19.04 -27.27
N TYR A 545 -28.19 -20.23 -26.75
CA TYR A 545 -28.09 -21.48 -27.51
C TYR A 545 -29.03 -21.50 -28.72
N GLU A 546 -30.29 -21.06 -28.56
CA GLU A 546 -31.25 -20.93 -29.67
C GLU A 546 -30.76 -19.97 -30.76
N ASN A 547 -30.06 -18.90 -30.37
CA ASN A 547 -29.47 -17.93 -31.29
C ASN A 547 -28.14 -18.36 -31.93
N SER A 548 -27.67 -19.60 -31.68
CA SER A 548 -26.39 -20.13 -32.21
C SER A 548 -25.17 -19.27 -31.87
N PHE A 549 -25.12 -18.71 -30.65
CA PHE A 549 -23.99 -17.91 -30.19
C PHE A 549 -22.69 -18.74 -30.17
N PRO A 550 -21.52 -18.18 -30.59
CA PRO A 550 -20.26 -18.93 -30.76
C PRO A 550 -19.54 -19.20 -29.43
N MET A 551 -20.23 -19.88 -28.51
CA MET A 551 -19.74 -20.17 -27.18
C MET A 551 -20.23 -21.53 -26.70
N ARG A 552 -19.44 -22.16 -25.84
CA ARG A 552 -19.80 -23.40 -25.16
C ARG A 552 -20.45 -23.09 -23.81
N PHE A 553 -21.69 -23.52 -23.63
CA PHE A 553 -22.47 -23.26 -22.42
C PHE A 553 -22.42 -24.44 -21.47
N GLY A 554 -22.15 -24.18 -20.19
CA GLY A 554 -22.15 -25.19 -19.12
C GLY A 554 -22.93 -24.74 -17.89
N VAL A 555 -23.34 -25.71 -17.08
CA VAL A 555 -23.99 -25.50 -15.78
C VAL A 555 -23.30 -26.35 -14.73
N ILE A 556 -23.18 -25.83 -13.52
CA ILE A 556 -22.77 -26.58 -12.32
C ILE A 556 -23.93 -26.53 -11.33
N LEU A 557 -24.36 -27.70 -10.87
CA LEU A 557 -25.46 -27.82 -9.92
C LEU A 557 -24.93 -28.22 -8.55
N TYR A 558 -25.38 -27.54 -7.50
CA TYR A 558 -24.96 -27.80 -6.12
C TYR A 558 -26.09 -27.54 -5.12
N SER A 559 -25.99 -28.15 -3.94
CA SER A 559 -26.89 -27.89 -2.82
C SER A 559 -26.30 -26.86 -1.87
N THR A 560 -27.02 -25.77 -1.64
CA THR A 560 -26.62 -24.73 -0.67
C THR A 560 -26.73 -25.22 0.77
N GLN A 561 -27.72 -26.06 1.10
CA GLN A 561 -27.87 -26.60 2.45
C GLN A 561 -26.77 -27.60 2.80
N PHE A 562 -26.37 -28.45 1.84
CA PHE A 562 -25.26 -29.37 2.02
C PHE A 562 -23.93 -28.63 2.22
N ILE A 563 -23.69 -27.56 1.45
CA ILE A 563 -22.53 -26.70 1.64
C ILE A 563 -22.54 -26.03 3.02
N LYS A 564 -23.68 -25.49 3.47
CA LYS A 564 -23.81 -24.93 4.83
C LYS A 564 -23.49 -25.96 5.93
N LYS A 565 -23.90 -27.22 5.74
CA LYS A 565 -23.54 -28.33 6.65
C LYS A 565 -22.04 -28.59 6.65
N ILE A 566 -21.38 -28.60 5.49
CA ILE A 566 -19.92 -28.74 5.37
C ILE A 566 -19.19 -27.56 6.02
N GLU A 567 -19.70 -26.34 5.88
CA GLU A 567 -19.12 -25.15 6.52
C GLU A 567 -19.21 -25.23 8.05
N GLN A 568 -20.32 -25.74 8.59
CA GLN A 568 -20.54 -25.95 10.03
C GLN A 568 -19.69 -27.10 10.60
N SER A 569 -19.57 -28.20 9.85
CA SER A 569 -18.67 -29.33 10.20
C SER A 569 -17.21 -29.00 9.98
N GLY A 570 -16.95 -27.95 9.20
CA GLY A 570 -15.65 -27.35 9.04
C GLY A 570 -14.76 -27.98 7.98
N GLY A 571 -15.35 -28.53 6.92
CA GLY A 571 -14.63 -29.15 5.82
C GLY A 571 -14.44 -30.67 5.96
N GLU A 572 -14.78 -31.25 7.12
CA GLU A 572 -14.77 -32.70 7.34
C GLU A 572 -16.18 -33.29 7.25
N LEU A 573 -16.28 -34.44 6.59
CA LEU A 573 -17.48 -35.28 6.57
C LEU A 573 -17.24 -36.42 7.58
N HIS A 574 -17.84 -36.34 8.77
CA HIS A 574 -17.81 -37.49 9.69
C HIS A 574 -18.72 -38.59 9.14
N SER A 575 -18.12 -39.69 8.70
CA SER A 575 -18.79 -40.97 8.55
C SER A 575 -19.05 -41.57 9.93
N SER A 576 -19.92 -40.96 10.72
CA SER A 576 -20.42 -41.58 11.95
C SER A 576 -21.94 -41.55 11.94
N GLU A 577 -22.47 -42.68 11.54
CA GLU A 577 -23.72 -43.29 11.99
C GLU A 577 -24.31 -42.61 13.24
N HIS A 578 -25.37 -41.83 13.09
CA HIS A 578 -26.52 -41.78 14.01
C HIS A 578 -27.71 -41.14 13.30
N GLY A 579 -28.46 -41.97 12.58
CA GLY A 579 -29.92 -42.13 12.64
C GLY A 579 -30.85 -40.94 12.91
N GLY A 580 -30.55 -39.73 12.46
CA GLY A 580 -31.55 -38.70 12.23
C GLY A 580 -32.02 -38.81 10.79
N GLU A 581 -33.31 -39.05 10.56
CA GLU A 581 -33.93 -39.05 9.22
C GLU A 581 -33.46 -37.81 8.44
N LEU A 582 -32.60 -38.03 7.44
CA LEU A 582 -32.20 -36.99 6.50
C LEU A 582 -33.46 -36.67 5.67
N GLU A 583 -34.15 -35.58 5.95
CA GLU A 583 -34.95 -34.93 4.91
C GLU A 583 -34.01 -34.66 3.74
N ASP A 584 -34.22 -35.36 2.62
CA ASP A 584 -33.44 -35.17 1.41
C ASP A 584 -33.68 -33.74 0.90
N ASP A 585 -32.61 -32.95 0.87
CA ASP A 585 -32.67 -31.56 0.40
C ASP A 585 -33.18 -31.50 -1.05
N LYS A 586 -34.13 -30.60 -1.30
CA LYS A 586 -34.80 -30.42 -2.60
C LYS A 586 -33.78 -30.19 -3.72
N SER A 587 -32.69 -29.47 -3.44
CA SER A 587 -31.60 -29.25 -4.39
C SER A 587 -30.83 -30.53 -4.72
N SER A 588 -30.62 -31.42 -3.74
CA SER A 588 -29.99 -32.72 -3.98
C SER A 588 -30.89 -33.60 -4.86
N LEU A 589 -32.21 -33.58 -4.64
CA LEU A 589 -33.17 -34.29 -5.48
C LEU A 589 -33.10 -33.81 -6.94
N ILE A 590 -33.11 -32.49 -7.19
CA ILE A 590 -33.02 -31.93 -8.54
C ILE A 590 -31.74 -32.39 -9.26
N ILE A 591 -30.60 -32.41 -8.56
CA ILE A 591 -29.32 -32.87 -9.12
C ILE A 591 -29.40 -34.36 -9.50
N ARG A 592 -29.93 -35.20 -8.60
CA ARG A 592 -30.10 -36.65 -8.87
C ARG A 592 -30.97 -36.88 -10.09
N LEU A 593 -32.12 -36.21 -10.17
CA LEU A 593 -33.05 -36.31 -11.31
C LEU A 593 -32.40 -35.83 -12.61
N PHE A 594 -31.63 -34.74 -12.55
CA PHE A 594 -30.90 -34.22 -13.71
C PHE A 594 -29.87 -35.23 -14.24
N ILE A 595 -29.04 -35.79 -13.36
CA ILE A 595 -27.99 -36.77 -13.74
C ILE A 595 -28.65 -38.01 -14.35
N TYR A 596 -29.72 -38.50 -13.75
CA TYR A 596 -30.48 -39.64 -14.29
C TYR A 596 -31.02 -39.38 -15.71
N ILE A 597 -31.63 -38.21 -15.95
CA ILE A 597 -32.14 -37.84 -17.28
C ILE A 597 -30.98 -37.72 -18.28
N LYS A 598 -29.85 -37.14 -17.86
CA LYS A 598 -28.66 -36.99 -18.70
C LYS A 598 -28.14 -38.35 -19.17
N GLU A 599 -27.99 -39.32 -18.28
CA GLU A 599 -27.44 -40.65 -18.61
C GLU A 599 -28.39 -41.47 -19.48
N ASN A 600 -29.71 -41.42 -19.22
CA ASN A 600 -30.68 -42.28 -19.90
C ASN A 600 -31.35 -41.66 -21.14
N HIS A 601 -31.56 -40.34 -21.14
CA HIS A 601 -32.34 -39.63 -22.16
C HIS A 601 -31.57 -38.49 -22.86
N GLY A 602 -30.28 -38.33 -22.54
CA GLY A 602 -29.38 -37.37 -23.15
C GLY A 602 -29.45 -35.95 -22.56
N ILE A 603 -28.42 -35.16 -22.87
CA ILE A 603 -28.18 -33.84 -22.25
C ILE A 603 -29.27 -32.80 -22.55
N GLN A 604 -29.81 -32.78 -23.78
CA GLN A 604 -30.86 -31.82 -24.18
C GLN A 604 -32.14 -32.02 -23.36
N SER A 605 -32.51 -33.28 -23.07
CA SER A 605 -33.66 -33.59 -22.22
C SER A 605 -33.42 -33.15 -20.77
N ALA A 606 -32.19 -33.27 -20.28
CA ALA A 606 -31.83 -32.86 -18.93
C ALA A 606 -31.89 -31.33 -18.75
N PHE A 607 -31.43 -30.56 -19.73
CA PHE A 607 -31.57 -29.09 -19.73
C PHE A 607 -33.03 -28.65 -19.90
N GLN A 608 -33.83 -29.37 -20.68
CA GLN A 608 -35.27 -29.13 -20.77
C GLN A 608 -35.97 -29.37 -19.42
N PHE A 609 -35.57 -30.38 -18.65
CA PHE A 609 -36.04 -30.58 -17.28
C PHE A 609 -35.73 -29.38 -16.39
N LEU A 610 -34.50 -28.86 -16.42
CA LEU A 610 -34.13 -27.65 -15.65
C LEU A 610 -34.97 -26.42 -16.06
N SER A 611 -35.20 -26.24 -17.36
CA SER A 611 -36.06 -25.17 -17.88
C SER A 611 -37.50 -25.31 -17.40
N ASN A 612 -38.05 -26.53 -17.40
CA ASN A 612 -39.39 -26.81 -16.89
C ASN A 612 -39.51 -26.55 -15.38
N VAL A 613 -38.55 -27.00 -14.58
CA VAL A 613 -38.49 -26.73 -13.12
C VAL A 613 -38.54 -25.22 -12.86
N TRP A 614 -37.80 -24.44 -13.65
CA TRP A 614 -37.77 -22.99 -13.55
C TRP A 614 -39.09 -22.34 -14.02
N CYS A 615 -39.67 -22.84 -15.11
CA CYS A 615 -40.94 -22.38 -15.67
C CYS A 615 -42.11 -22.61 -14.70
N PHE A 616 -42.17 -23.78 -14.04
CA PHE A 616 -43.19 -24.07 -13.02
C PHE A 616 -43.12 -23.08 -11.86
N CYS A 617 -41.91 -22.70 -11.43
CA CYS A 617 -41.70 -21.68 -10.41
C CYS A 617 -42.24 -20.30 -10.85
N ALA A 618 -41.98 -19.90 -12.10
CA ALA A 618 -42.42 -18.62 -12.66
C ALA A 618 -43.95 -18.55 -12.93
N VAL A 619 -44.54 -19.65 -13.41
CA VAL A 619 -45.98 -19.74 -13.71
C VAL A 619 -46.82 -19.70 -12.42
N TYR A 620 -46.34 -20.28 -11.32
CA TYR A 620 -47.04 -20.26 -10.03
C TYR A 620 -47.07 -18.85 -9.41
N LEU A 621 -45.94 -18.11 -9.47
CA LEU A 621 -45.88 -16.70 -9.07
C LEU A 621 -46.84 -15.82 -9.89
N GLN A 622 -46.95 -16.14 -11.19
CA GLN A 622 -47.86 -15.46 -12.10
C GLN A 622 -49.34 -15.78 -11.81
N TYR A 623 -49.67 -17.01 -11.38
CA TYR A 623 -51.01 -17.38 -10.92
C TYR A 623 -51.36 -16.72 -9.57
N PHE A 624 -50.41 -16.63 -8.64
CA PHE A 624 -50.60 -16.01 -7.32
C PHE A 624 -50.86 -14.50 -7.43
N LEU A 625 -50.09 -13.77 -8.27
CA LEU A 625 -50.35 -12.36 -8.59
C LEU A 625 -51.65 -12.13 -9.35
N LYS A 626 -52.08 -13.09 -10.18
CA LYS A 626 -53.38 -13.02 -10.86
C LYS A 626 -54.54 -13.12 -9.88
N TYR A 627 -54.39 -13.89 -8.79
CA TYR A 627 -55.39 -14.01 -7.73
C TYR A 627 -55.41 -12.80 -6.78
N TYR A 628 -54.26 -12.20 -6.46
CA TYR A 628 -54.21 -10.99 -5.63
C TYR A 628 -54.63 -9.71 -6.38
N VAL A 629 -54.45 -9.66 -7.71
CA VAL A 629 -54.78 -8.48 -8.56
C VAL A 629 -56.10 -8.67 -9.33
N LEU A 630 -56.95 -9.61 -8.91
CA LEU A 630 -58.26 -9.88 -9.52
C LEU A 630 -59.35 -8.84 -9.13
N GLY A 631 -58.95 -7.59 -8.87
CA GLY A 631 -59.83 -6.44 -8.60
C GLY A 631 -59.97 -5.41 -9.74
N ARG A 632 -59.11 -5.40 -10.77
CA ARG A 632 -59.20 -4.40 -11.86
C ARG A 632 -58.92 -4.99 -13.24
N LYS A 633 -59.97 -5.50 -13.88
CA LYS A 633 -59.96 -5.95 -15.29
C LYS A 633 -60.05 -4.76 -16.25
N ARG A 634 -58.92 -4.31 -16.82
CA ARG A 634 -58.86 -3.77 -18.22
C ARG A 634 -57.47 -3.45 -18.77
N CYS A 635 -56.40 -3.42 -17.98
CA CYS A 635 -55.03 -3.12 -18.47
C CYS A 635 -54.14 -4.36 -18.68
N LEU A 636 -54.69 -5.54 -18.98
CA LEU A 636 -53.90 -6.78 -18.89
C LEU A 636 -53.08 -7.17 -20.13
N ARG A 637 -53.25 -6.56 -21.32
CA ARG A 637 -52.50 -7.00 -22.52
C ARG A 637 -51.17 -6.28 -22.77
N LEU A 638 -51.04 -5.00 -22.40
CA LEU A 638 -49.77 -4.26 -22.52
C LEU A 638 -48.87 -4.37 -21.27
N ALA A 639 -49.46 -4.65 -20.10
CA ALA A 639 -48.70 -4.84 -18.88
C ALA A 639 -47.96 -6.20 -18.86
N LEU A 640 -48.45 -7.21 -19.58
CA LEU A 640 -47.91 -8.58 -19.56
C LEU A 640 -46.55 -8.73 -20.27
N THR A 641 -46.23 -7.86 -21.25
CA THR A 641 -44.91 -7.82 -21.90
C THR A 641 -43.89 -7.01 -21.11
N ASN A 642 -44.31 -5.88 -20.52
CA ASN A 642 -43.42 -5.07 -19.68
C ASN A 642 -43.20 -5.67 -18.27
N LEU A 643 -44.15 -6.43 -17.71
CA LEU A 643 -43.93 -7.18 -16.46
C LEU A 643 -42.96 -8.34 -16.65
N LYS A 644 -42.91 -8.97 -17.83
CA LYS A 644 -41.95 -10.05 -18.10
C LYS A 644 -40.51 -9.56 -17.94
N LEU A 645 -40.19 -8.36 -18.44
CA LEU A 645 -38.86 -7.78 -18.31
C LEU A 645 -38.53 -7.31 -16.88
N VAL A 646 -39.54 -6.81 -16.14
CA VAL A 646 -39.35 -6.29 -14.77
C VAL A 646 -39.33 -7.40 -13.71
N MET A 647 -40.01 -8.53 -13.93
CA MET A 647 -39.96 -9.70 -13.03
C MET A 647 -38.67 -10.50 -13.14
N ILE A 648 -38.06 -10.56 -14.33
CA ILE A 648 -36.78 -11.25 -14.56
C ILE A 648 -35.65 -10.63 -13.71
N ASN A 649 -35.72 -9.33 -13.42
CA ASN A 649 -34.75 -8.65 -12.55
C ASN A 649 -35.09 -8.68 -11.05
N ARG A 650 -36.33 -9.00 -10.66
CA ARG A 650 -36.79 -8.88 -9.26
C ARG A 650 -36.63 -10.16 -8.43
N LEU A 651 -36.69 -11.35 -9.05
CA LEU A 651 -36.34 -12.62 -8.39
C LEU A 651 -34.82 -12.81 -8.23
N ARG A 652 -34.03 -11.87 -8.76
CA ARG A 652 -32.56 -11.89 -8.77
C ARG A 652 -31.93 -11.25 -7.53
N THR A 653 -32.72 -10.56 -6.69
CA THR A 653 -32.19 -9.62 -5.68
C THR A 653 -32.67 -9.84 -4.24
N GLU A 654 -33.62 -10.74 -3.97
CA GLU A 654 -34.06 -11.02 -2.60
C GLU A 654 -34.11 -12.54 -2.35
N SER A 655 -33.01 -13.08 -1.83
CA SER A 655 -33.02 -14.35 -1.08
C SER A 655 -32.34 -14.23 0.28
N ALA A 656 -32.12 -12.98 0.75
CA ALA A 656 -31.47 -12.73 2.03
C ALA A 656 -32.46 -12.66 3.20
N ASP A 657 -33.70 -12.18 3.04
CA ASP A 657 -34.65 -12.09 4.17
C ASP A 657 -36.11 -12.09 3.71
N SER A 658 -36.71 -13.26 3.47
CA SER A 658 -38.18 -13.45 3.60
C SER A 658 -38.54 -14.93 3.54
N THR A 659 -39.26 -15.41 4.56
CA THR A 659 -39.57 -16.81 4.84
C THR A 659 -40.77 -17.42 4.07
N ASP A 660 -41.25 -16.88 2.94
CA ASP A 660 -42.58 -17.28 2.44
C ASP A 660 -42.74 -17.77 0.98
N GLU A 661 -41.68 -18.01 0.19
CA GLU A 661 -41.84 -18.57 -1.18
C GLU A 661 -40.86 -19.71 -1.49
N ALA A 662 -41.08 -20.88 -0.89
CA ALA A 662 -40.24 -22.06 -1.12
C ALA A 662 -40.81 -22.98 -2.22
N LEU A 663 -39.97 -23.38 -3.17
CA LEU A 663 -40.22 -24.43 -4.17
C LEU A 663 -40.80 -25.70 -3.50
N GLU A 664 -42.04 -26.06 -3.77
CA GLU A 664 -42.65 -27.30 -3.24
C GLU A 664 -42.25 -28.55 -4.04
N MET A 665 -42.18 -29.71 -3.37
CA MET A 665 -41.75 -31.00 -3.95
C MET A 665 -42.59 -31.42 -5.17
N HIS A 666 -43.89 -31.15 -5.13
CA HIS A 666 -44.81 -31.51 -6.21
C HIS A 666 -44.50 -30.78 -7.53
N HIS A 667 -43.84 -29.61 -7.50
CA HIS A 667 -43.40 -28.90 -8.71
C HIS A 667 -42.23 -29.60 -9.40
N ILE A 668 -41.30 -30.14 -8.61
CA ILE A 668 -40.12 -30.86 -9.11
C ILE A 668 -40.57 -32.18 -9.75
N GLU A 669 -41.46 -32.91 -9.07
CA GLU A 669 -42.06 -34.13 -9.58
C GLU A 669 -42.90 -33.88 -10.84
N GLY A 670 -43.70 -32.80 -10.86
CA GLY A 670 -44.48 -32.38 -12.03
C GLY A 670 -43.60 -32.08 -13.25
N ALA A 671 -42.51 -31.32 -13.06
CA ALA A 671 -41.55 -31.02 -14.12
C ALA A 671 -40.84 -32.29 -14.63
N PHE A 672 -40.48 -33.21 -13.72
CA PHE A 672 -39.87 -34.50 -14.08
C PHE A 672 -40.82 -35.36 -14.91
N VAL A 673 -42.08 -35.44 -14.49
CA VAL A 673 -43.14 -36.16 -15.21
C VAL A 673 -43.33 -35.55 -16.60
N GLU A 674 -43.48 -34.23 -16.73
CA GLU A 674 -43.65 -33.57 -18.04
C GLU A 674 -42.49 -33.80 -19.00
N THR A 675 -41.24 -33.79 -18.51
CA THR A 675 -40.08 -34.05 -19.36
C THR A 675 -39.99 -35.51 -19.82
N LEU A 676 -40.45 -36.47 -19.00
CA LEU A 676 -40.38 -37.91 -19.29
C LEU A 676 -41.63 -38.48 -19.99
N LEU A 677 -42.80 -37.88 -19.83
CA LEU A 677 -44.07 -38.27 -20.46
C LEU A 677 -43.95 -38.57 -21.97
N PRO A 678 -43.21 -37.78 -22.78
CA PRO A 678 -43.07 -38.08 -24.21
C PRO A 678 -42.05 -39.20 -24.55
N LYS A 679 -41.22 -39.68 -23.60
CA LYS A 679 -40.04 -40.52 -23.91
C LYS A 679 -39.88 -41.80 -23.07
N ALA A 680 -40.62 -41.99 -21.98
CA ALA A 680 -40.44 -43.11 -21.05
C ALA A 680 -41.22 -44.39 -21.44
N LYS A 681 -40.60 -45.56 -21.20
CA LYS A 681 -41.23 -46.89 -21.35
C LYS A 681 -41.92 -47.41 -20.06
N SER A 682 -41.66 -46.79 -18.92
CA SER A 682 -42.17 -47.14 -17.59
C SER A 682 -42.76 -45.92 -16.87
N PRO A 683 -43.63 -46.10 -15.86
CA PRO A 683 -44.26 -44.98 -15.15
C PRO A 683 -43.21 -44.09 -14.44
N PRO A 684 -43.24 -42.76 -14.59
CA PRO A 684 -42.30 -41.85 -13.93
C PRO A 684 -42.26 -41.96 -12.40
N GLN A 685 -43.38 -42.33 -11.77
CA GLN A 685 -43.51 -42.49 -10.32
C GLN A 685 -42.73 -43.71 -9.80
N GLU A 686 -42.60 -44.78 -10.59
CA GLU A 686 -41.80 -45.96 -10.22
C GLU A 686 -40.29 -45.67 -10.30
N ILE A 687 -39.91 -44.72 -11.15
CA ILE A 687 -38.52 -44.25 -11.32
C ILE A 687 -38.11 -43.37 -10.14
N LEU A 688 -38.97 -42.46 -9.68
CA LEU A 688 -38.73 -41.65 -8.48
C LEU A 688 -38.46 -42.52 -7.24
N LEU A 689 -39.29 -43.54 -7.02
CA LEU A 689 -39.13 -44.49 -5.91
C LEU A 689 -37.87 -45.37 -6.01
N LYS A 690 -37.35 -45.61 -7.22
CA LYS A 690 -36.06 -46.30 -7.43
C LYS A 690 -34.89 -45.38 -7.14
N LEU A 691 -34.97 -44.13 -7.58
CA LEU A 691 -33.94 -43.11 -7.38
C LEU A 691 -33.79 -42.67 -5.92
N GLU A 692 -34.86 -42.71 -5.13
CA GLU A 692 -34.78 -42.52 -3.67
C GLU A 692 -33.99 -43.62 -2.96
N LYS A 693 -34.00 -44.84 -3.51
CA LYS A 693 -33.30 -46.00 -2.93
C LYS A 693 -31.87 -46.17 -3.46
N GLU A 694 -31.55 -45.60 -4.61
CA GLU A 694 -30.23 -45.69 -5.23
C GLU A 694 -29.23 -44.71 -4.60
N GLN A 695 -28.15 -45.24 -4.04
CA GLN A 695 -27.12 -44.46 -3.34
C GLN A 695 -26.11 -43.79 -4.29
N SER A 696 -25.92 -44.32 -5.50
CA SER A 696 -24.94 -43.82 -6.48
C SER A 696 -25.19 -42.36 -6.90
N PHE A 697 -26.43 -42.02 -7.26
CA PHE A 697 -26.78 -40.65 -7.64
C PHE A 697 -26.72 -39.68 -6.46
N LYS A 698 -26.93 -40.18 -5.23
CA LYS A 698 -26.78 -39.40 -4.00
C LYS A 698 -25.32 -39.05 -3.75
N GLU A 699 -24.40 -40.00 -3.94
CA GLU A 699 -22.95 -39.76 -3.88
C GLU A 699 -22.52 -38.73 -4.94
N LEU A 700 -22.92 -38.88 -6.20
CA LEU A 700 -22.61 -37.90 -7.27
C LEU A 700 -23.15 -36.49 -6.97
N SER A 701 -24.33 -36.38 -6.35
CA SER A 701 -24.89 -35.10 -5.92
C SER A 701 -24.07 -34.44 -4.80
N GLN A 702 -23.55 -35.25 -3.86
CA GLN A 702 -22.67 -34.78 -2.79
C GLN A 702 -21.29 -34.40 -3.32
N GLU A 703 -20.72 -35.19 -4.24
CA GLU A 703 -19.45 -34.91 -4.91
C GLU A 703 -19.51 -33.60 -5.72
N SER A 704 -20.60 -33.37 -6.47
CA SER A 704 -20.82 -32.10 -7.19
C SER A 704 -20.87 -30.90 -6.22
N SER A 705 -21.53 -31.06 -5.08
CA SER A 705 -21.62 -30.01 -4.06
C SER A 705 -20.28 -29.78 -3.36
N LEU A 706 -19.50 -30.83 -3.11
CA LEU A 706 -18.14 -30.76 -2.57
C LEU A 706 -17.19 -30.09 -3.56
N PHE A 707 -17.34 -30.37 -4.86
CA PHE A 707 -16.57 -29.72 -5.92
C PHE A 707 -16.79 -28.20 -5.91
N VAL A 708 -18.05 -27.73 -5.86
CA VAL A 708 -18.36 -26.29 -5.77
C VAL A 708 -17.84 -25.67 -4.48
N PHE A 709 -17.92 -26.40 -3.36
CA PHE A 709 -17.36 -25.96 -2.09
C PHE A 709 -15.83 -25.79 -2.14
N LYS A 710 -15.12 -26.74 -2.77
CA LYS A 710 -13.67 -26.65 -3.00
C LYS A 710 -13.32 -25.49 -3.92
N LEU A 711 -14.10 -25.28 -4.99
CA LEU A 711 -13.96 -24.17 -5.92
C LEU A 711 -14.17 -22.80 -5.25
N GLY A 712 -14.89 -22.73 -4.12
CA GLY A 712 -15.10 -21.50 -3.34
C GLY A 712 -16.13 -20.52 -3.93
N VAL A 713 -16.84 -20.95 -4.98
CA VAL A 713 -17.81 -20.12 -5.72
C VAL A 713 -19.18 -20.05 -5.04
N SER A 714 -19.46 -20.89 -4.05
CA SER A 714 -20.75 -20.94 -3.34
C SER A 714 -21.17 -19.63 -2.67
N LYS A 715 -20.21 -18.80 -2.24
CA LYS A 715 -20.48 -17.50 -1.59
C LYS A 715 -20.87 -16.42 -2.58
N LEU A 716 -20.53 -16.58 -3.86
CA LEU A 716 -20.93 -15.67 -4.91
C LEU A 716 -22.36 -16.04 -5.32
N GLN A 717 -23.31 -15.13 -5.07
CA GLN A 717 -24.68 -15.30 -5.54
C GLN A 717 -24.67 -15.33 -7.08
N CYS A 718 -24.83 -16.52 -7.68
CA CYS A 718 -24.85 -16.77 -9.13
C CYS A 718 -23.75 -16.03 -9.91
N CYS A 719 -22.54 -16.56 -10.01
CA CYS A 719 -21.49 -15.97 -10.87
C CYS A 719 -21.47 -16.56 -12.29
N LEU A 720 -20.88 -15.82 -13.22
CA LEU A 720 -20.51 -16.28 -14.56
C LEU A 720 -19.03 -16.66 -14.58
N LEU A 721 -18.70 -17.87 -15.04
CA LEU A 721 -17.32 -18.26 -15.31
C LEU A 721 -17.05 -18.25 -16.82
N MET A 722 -16.23 -17.32 -17.31
CA MET A 722 -15.82 -17.21 -18.72
C MET A 722 -14.36 -17.62 -18.86
N ASN A 723 -14.07 -18.78 -19.49
CA ASN A 723 -12.70 -19.31 -19.62
C ASN A 723 -11.90 -19.30 -18.29
N GLY A 724 -12.61 -19.43 -17.16
CA GLY A 724 -12.08 -19.44 -15.80
C GLY A 724 -12.17 -18.08 -15.09
N LEU A 725 -12.41 -16.98 -15.79
CA LEU A 725 -12.61 -15.67 -15.18
C LEU A 725 -13.98 -15.56 -14.53
N VAL A 726 -14.01 -14.98 -13.34
CA VAL A 726 -15.23 -14.82 -12.54
C VAL A 726 -15.83 -13.44 -12.80
N PHE A 727 -17.07 -13.41 -13.29
CA PHE A 727 -17.85 -12.19 -13.52
C PHE A 727 -19.20 -12.24 -12.81
N ASP A 728 -19.80 -11.08 -12.61
CA ASP A 728 -21.17 -10.97 -12.14
C ASP A 728 -22.16 -11.54 -13.18
N SER A 729 -23.29 -12.06 -12.72
CA SER A 729 -24.34 -12.58 -13.59
C SER A 729 -25.08 -11.47 -14.33
N SER A 730 -24.55 -10.97 -15.44
CA SER A 730 -25.28 -10.09 -16.36
C SER A 730 -24.96 -10.39 -17.83
N GLU A 731 -25.90 -10.09 -18.73
CA GLU A 731 -25.68 -10.25 -20.18
C GLU A 731 -24.59 -9.30 -20.66
N ASP A 732 -24.57 -8.07 -20.13
CA ASP A 732 -23.54 -7.07 -20.43
C ASP A 732 -22.16 -7.55 -19.97
N ALA A 733 -22.05 -8.14 -18.78
CA ALA A 733 -20.78 -8.71 -18.30
C ALA A 733 -20.30 -9.86 -19.18
N LEU A 734 -21.21 -10.73 -19.67
CA LEU A 734 -20.86 -11.81 -20.58
C LEU A 734 -20.27 -11.27 -21.90
N ILE A 735 -20.93 -10.29 -22.50
CA ILE A 735 -20.49 -9.71 -23.77
C ILE A 735 -19.17 -8.95 -23.59
N ASN A 736 -19.03 -8.18 -22.51
CA ASN A 736 -17.79 -7.48 -22.19
C ASN A 736 -16.65 -8.47 -21.94
N ALA A 737 -16.87 -9.52 -21.13
CA ALA A 737 -15.89 -10.57 -20.87
C ALA A 737 -15.40 -11.25 -22.15
N MET A 738 -16.32 -11.53 -23.09
CA MET A 738 -15.98 -12.09 -24.39
C MET A 738 -15.17 -11.11 -25.26
N ASN A 739 -15.55 -9.83 -25.27
CA ASN A 739 -14.82 -8.80 -26.01
C ASN A 739 -13.42 -8.56 -25.43
N ASP A 740 -13.24 -8.74 -24.12
CA ASP A 740 -11.95 -8.62 -23.44
C ASP A 740 -11.05 -9.84 -23.68
N GLU A 741 -11.62 -11.05 -23.74
CA GLU A 741 -10.85 -12.29 -23.99
C GLU A 741 -10.51 -12.49 -25.48
N LEU A 742 -11.31 -11.94 -26.42
CA LEU A 742 -11.09 -12.13 -27.84
C LEU A 742 -9.72 -11.63 -28.34
N PRO A 743 -9.26 -10.40 -28.00
CA PRO A 743 -7.92 -9.92 -28.35
C PRO A 743 -6.80 -10.81 -27.83
N ARG A 744 -6.93 -11.35 -26.61
CA ARG A 744 -5.94 -12.25 -25.99
C ARG A 744 -5.83 -13.56 -26.77
N ILE A 745 -6.96 -14.14 -27.18
CA ILE A 745 -6.98 -15.33 -28.03
C ILE A 745 -6.36 -15.02 -29.40
N GLN A 746 -6.73 -13.89 -30.03
CA GLN A 746 -6.18 -13.48 -31.32
C GLN A 746 -4.66 -13.32 -31.28
N GLU A 747 -4.13 -12.69 -30.23
CA GLU A 747 -2.69 -12.54 -30.02
C GLU A 747 -1.99 -13.91 -29.93
N GLN A 748 -2.52 -14.84 -29.13
CA GLN A 748 -1.93 -16.17 -28.98
C GLN A 748 -2.02 -17.02 -30.27
N VAL A 749 -3.07 -16.85 -31.07
CA VAL A 749 -3.17 -17.46 -32.40
C VAL A 749 -2.16 -16.84 -33.36
N TYR A 750 -1.97 -15.52 -33.32
CA TYR A 750 -0.99 -14.80 -34.14
C TYR A 750 0.45 -15.28 -33.89
N TYR A 751 0.84 -15.46 -32.64
CA TYR A 751 2.15 -16.01 -32.27
C TYR A 751 2.25 -17.54 -32.44
N GLY A 752 1.21 -18.21 -32.95
CA GLY A 752 1.20 -19.65 -33.20
C GLY A 752 1.18 -20.51 -31.93
N GLN A 753 0.81 -19.93 -30.79
CA GLN A 753 0.69 -20.66 -29.53
C GLN A 753 -0.66 -21.38 -29.39
N ILE A 754 -1.69 -20.98 -30.14
CA ILE A 754 -2.98 -21.67 -30.25
C ILE A 754 -3.13 -22.15 -31.69
N ASN A 755 -3.21 -23.47 -31.86
CA ASN A 755 -3.43 -24.13 -33.14
C ASN A 755 -4.78 -24.86 -33.13
N SER A 756 -5.22 -25.39 -34.27
CA SER A 756 -6.50 -26.12 -34.36
C SER A 756 -6.59 -27.34 -33.44
N HIS A 757 -5.45 -27.90 -33.03
CA HIS A 757 -5.34 -29.11 -32.18
C HIS A 757 -5.27 -28.77 -30.69
N THR A 758 -5.07 -27.50 -30.35
CA THR A 758 -4.96 -27.04 -28.96
C THR A 758 -6.35 -26.89 -28.35
N ASN A 759 -6.55 -27.40 -27.13
CA ASN A 759 -7.71 -27.04 -26.33
C ASN A 759 -7.44 -25.70 -25.63
N VAL A 760 -8.23 -24.68 -25.97
CA VAL A 760 -8.04 -23.31 -25.47
C VAL A 760 -8.24 -23.24 -23.96
N LEU A 761 -9.24 -23.97 -23.43
CA LEU A 761 -9.53 -23.96 -21.99
C LEU A 761 -8.38 -24.56 -21.19
N ASP A 762 -7.86 -25.72 -21.61
CA ASP A 762 -6.75 -26.39 -20.92
C ASP A 762 -5.49 -25.54 -20.90
N LYS A 763 -5.22 -24.81 -21.99
CA LYS A 763 -4.09 -23.91 -22.08
C LYS A 763 -4.22 -22.72 -21.13
N PHE A 764 -5.37 -22.05 -21.11
CA PHE A 764 -5.57 -20.89 -20.24
C PHE A 764 -5.55 -21.25 -18.75
N LEU A 765 -6.06 -22.42 -18.39
CA LEU A 765 -6.04 -22.92 -17.03
C LEU A 765 -4.67 -23.50 -16.62
N SER A 766 -3.87 -24.02 -17.55
CA SER A 766 -2.50 -24.45 -17.22
C SER A 766 -1.52 -23.30 -17.03
N GLU A 767 -1.74 -22.16 -17.69
CA GLU A 767 -0.89 -20.97 -17.53
C GLU A 767 -1.16 -20.25 -16.18
N ASN A 768 -2.43 -19.93 -15.90
CA ASN A 768 -2.82 -19.07 -14.76
C ASN A 768 -4.04 -19.61 -13.96
N GLY A 769 -4.35 -20.90 -14.06
CA GLY A 769 -5.50 -21.49 -13.36
C GLY A 769 -5.21 -21.72 -11.89
N VAL A 770 -6.14 -21.26 -11.05
CA VAL A 770 -6.12 -21.50 -9.60
C VAL A 770 -7.24 -22.45 -9.22
N SER A 771 -6.96 -23.40 -8.33
CA SER A 771 -7.90 -24.45 -7.93
C SER A 771 -9.11 -23.94 -7.14
N ARG A 772 -8.99 -22.77 -6.50
CA ARG A 772 -9.99 -22.22 -5.58
C ARG A 772 -10.12 -20.72 -5.74
N TYR A 773 -11.36 -20.24 -5.63
CA TYR A 773 -11.68 -18.82 -5.63
C TYR A 773 -12.09 -18.38 -4.22
N ASN A 774 -11.33 -17.44 -3.65
CA ASN A 774 -11.70 -16.80 -2.39
C ASN A 774 -11.69 -15.27 -2.58
N PRO A 775 -12.85 -14.60 -2.50
CA PRO A 775 -12.95 -13.15 -2.69
C PRO A 775 -12.12 -12.32 -1.71
N GLN A 776 -11.78 -12.86 -0.54
CA GLN A 776 -10.94 -12.17 0.45
C GLN A 776 -9.46 -12.12 0.03
N ILE A 777 -9.02 -13.10 -0.77
CA ILE A 777 -7.64 -13.22 -1.26
C ILE A 777 -7.54 -12.66 -2.68
N ILE A 778 -8.48 -13.03 -3.54
CA ILE A 778 -8.59 -12.54 -4.91
C ILE A 778 -9.47 -11.30 -4.85
N ALA A 779 -8.86 -10.16 -4.49
CA ALA A 779 -9.56 -8.90 -4.34
C ALA A 779 -10.18 -8.49 -5.69
N GLY A 780 -11.49 -8.67 -5.85
CA GLY A 780 -12.23 -8.18 -7.02
C GLY A 780 -12.40 -6.65 -6.99
N GLY A 781 -11.31 -5.89 -6.97
CA GLY A 781 -11.26 -4.43 -7.08
C GLY A 781 -11.91 -3.60 -5.95
N LYS A 782 -12.69 -4.21 -5.03
CA LYS A 782 -13.49 -3.46 -4.04
C LYS A 782 -12.77 -3.15 -2.73
N VAL A 783 -11.78 -3.96 -2.30
CA VAL A 783 -11.03 -3.75 -1.06
C VAL A 783 -9.54 -4.02 -1.32
N LYS A 784 -8.71 -2.99 -1.20
CA LYS A 784 -7.25 -3.14 -1.32
C LYS A 784 -6.71 -4.00 -0.17
N PRO A 785 -5.84 -4.99 -0.43
CA PRO A 785 -5.21 -5.78 0.63
C PRO A 785 -4.37 -4.90 1.56
N ARG A 786 -4.42 -5.19 2.86
CA ARG A 786 -3.63 -4.48 3.89
C ARG A 786 -2.26 -5.13 4.03
N PHE A 787 -1.20 -4.34 3.87
CA PHE A 787 0.19 -4.78 4.06
C PHE A 787 0.85 -4.06 5.23
N VAL A 788 1.74 -4.77 5.92
CA VAL A 788 2.60 -4.25 7.00
C VAL A 788 4.03 -4.74 6.78
N SER A 789 5.01 -3.86 6.99
CA SER A 789 6.42 -4.22 6.91
C SER A 789 6.82 -5.04 8.14
N LEU A 790 7.43 -6.20 7.92
CA LEU A 790 7.97 -7.05 8.98
C LEU A 790 9.42 -6.69 9.34
N ALA A 791 10.06 -5.81 8.55
CA ALA A 791 11.47 -5.43 8.76
C ALA A 791 11.65 -4.48 9.94
N SER A 792 10.76 -3.51 10.11
CA SER A 792 10.87 -2.53 11.20
C SER A 792 10.88 -3.20 12.60
N PRO A 793 9.96 -4.14 12.91
CA PRO A 793 9.98 -4.86 14.19
C PRO A 793 11.23 -5.73 14.41
N VAL A 794 11.63 -6.51 13.40
CA VAL A 794 12.78 -7.44 13.51
C VAL A 794 14.10 -6.69 13.68
N LEU A 795 14.27 -5.59 12.95
CA LEU A 795 15.48 -4.76 13.02
C LEU A 795 15.49 -3.79 14.21
N GLY A 796 14.31 -3.49 14.78
CA GLY A 796 14.12 -2.69 15.99
C GLY A 796 14.35 -3.46 17.30
N GLY A 797 14.71 -4.75 17.22
CA GLY A 797 15.01 -5.57 18.39
C GLY A 797 13.78 -6.15 19.10
N GLU A 798 12.59 -6.10 18.49
CA GLU A 798 11.42 -6.77 19.06
C GLU A 798 11.60 -8.30 18.95
N SER A 799 11.69 -8.97 20.11
CA SER A 799 12.17 -10.35 20.19
C SER A 799 11.18 -11.41 19.67
N VAL A 800 9.89 -11.06 19.52
CA VAL A 800 8.83 -12.04 19.25
C VAL A 800 9.02 -12.75 17.92
N LEU A 801 9.34 -12.04 16.83
CA LEU A 801 9.53 -12.67 15.51
C LEU A 801 10.83 -13.48 15.42
N ASN A 802 11.87 -13.10 16.18
CA ASN A 802 13.14 -13.85 16.23
C ASN A 802 13.01 -15.16 17.03
N GLU A 803 12.03 -15.25 17.92
CA GLU A 803 11.73 -16.43 18.75
C GLU A 803 10.86 -17.48 18.04
N ILE A 804 10.33 -17.18 16.83
CA ILE A 804 9.42 -18.09 16.11
C ILE A 804 10.17 -19.31 15.56
N ASN A 805 9.61 -20.49 15.83
CA ASN A 805 9.97 -21.74 15.16
C ASN A 805 9.00 -22.00 14.01
N TYR A 806 9.56 -22.33 12.85
CA TYR A 806 8.79 -22.58 11.63
C TYR A 806 8.60 -24.07 11.41
N LEU A 807 7.42 -24.45 10.94
CA LEU A 807 7.09 -25.78 10.44
C LEU A 807 7.32 -25.85 8.93
N HIS A 808 7.78 -27.02 8.49
CA HIS A 808 8.15 -27.32 7.11
C HIS A 808 7.46 -28.59 6.63
N SER A 809 7.24 -28.68 5.32
CA SER A 809 6.82 -29.92 4.68
C SER A 809 7.91 -30.99 4.83
N PRO A 810 7.55 -32.28 5.01
CA PRO A 810 8.52 -33.35 5.26
C PRO A 810 9.61 -33.42 4.19
N GLY A 811 10.87 -33.51 4.61
CA GLY A 811 12.03 -33.63 3.71
C GLY A 811 12.46 -32.34 2.99
N THR A 812 11.86 -31.19 3.29
CA THR A 812 12.13 -29.92 2.57
C THR A 812 12.77 -28.81 3.43
N VAL A 813 13.30 -29.17 4.60
CA VAL A 813 13.86 -28.21 5.60
C VAL A 813 15.08 -27.46 5.05
N ASP A 814 15.88 -28.11 4.22
CA ASP A 814 17.10 -27.51 3.65
C ASP A 814 16.85 -26.55 2.48
N ASP A 815 15.63 -26.55 1.92
CA ASP A 815 15.29 -25.69 0.78
C ASP A 815 14.96 -24.27 1.24
N VAL A 816 15.32 -23.27 0.42
CA VAL A 816 14.89 -21.89 0.62
C VAL A 816 13.37 -21.80 0.40
N LYS A 817 12.65 -21.34 1.43
CA LYS A 817 11.21 -21.09 1.40
C LYS A 817 10.94 -19.60 1.21
N PRO A 818 10.56 -19.14 0.00
CA PRO A 818 10.29 -17.73 -0.25
C PRO A 818 9.00 -17.22 0.40
N VAL A 819 8.02 -18.09 0.64
CA VAL A 819 6.73 -17.73 1.26
C VAL A 819 6.73 -18.13 2.75
N THR A 820 6.33 -17.22 3.62
CA THR A 820 6.18 -17.43 5.06
C THR A 820 4.78 -17.04 5.48
N HIS A 821 4.02 -18.02 5.98
CA HIS A 821 2.71 -17.81 6.59
C HIS A 821 2.87 -17.72 8.11
N LEU A 822 2.53 -16.58 8.71
CA LEU A 822 2.44 -16.39 10.15
C LEU A 822 0.96 -16.43 10.56
N LEU A 823 0.60 -17.39 11.39
CA LEU A 823 -0.78 -17.58 11.85
C LEU A 823 -0.94 -16.93 13.21
N ALA A 824 -1.82 -15.94 13.32
CA ALA A 824 -2.29 -15.43 14.61
C ALA A 824 -3.47 -16.31 15.06
N VAL A 825 -3.22 -17.16 16.05
CA VAL A 825 -4.17 -18.18 16.52
C VAL A 825 -4.55 -17.90 17.96
N ASP A 826 -5.85 -17.73 18.21
CA ASP A 826 -6.41 -17.77 19.55
C ASP A 826 -6.69 -19.22 19.96
N VAL A 827 -5.96 -19.69 20.97
CA VAL A 827 -6.04 -21.06 21.49
C VAL A 827 -7.37 -21.32 22.20
N THR A 828 -8.06 -20.27 22.66
CA THR A 828 -9.38 -20.38 23.30
C THR A 828 -10.51 -20.53 22.27
N SER A 829 -10.27 -20.15 21.02
CA SER A 829 -11.28 -20.12 19.97
C SER A 829 -11.30 -21.41 19.14
N ARG A 830 -12.50 -21.99 18.93
CA ARG A 830 -12.69 -23.12 17.99
C ARG A 830 -12.16 -22.80 16.59
N LYS A 831 -12.39 -21.56 16.12
CA LYS A 831 -11.91 -21.11 14.81
C LYS A 831 -10.38 -21.10 14.73
N GLY A 832 -9.70 -20.76 15.83
CA GLY A 832 -8.25 -20.70 15.90
C GLY A 832 -7.58 -22.08 15.82
N ILE A 833 -8.04 -23.05 16.63
CA ILE A 833 -7.50 -24.42 16.55
C ILE A 833 -7.78 -25.06 15.20
N LYS A 834 -8.95 -24.79 14.62
CA LYS A 834 -9.27 -25.26 13.27
C LYS A 834 -8.33 -24.66 12.22
N LEU A 835 -8.02 -23.37 12.29
CA LEU A 835 -7.05 -22.73 11.40
C LEU A 835 -5.67 -23.38 11.51
N LEU A 836 -5.22 -23.68 12.74
CA LEU A 836 -3.97 -24.37 12.99
C LEU A 836 -3.94 -25.76 12.33
N ARG A 837 -5.04 -26.52 12.46
CA ARG A 837 -5.18 -27.85 11.86
C ARG A 837 -5.14 -27.81 10.33
N GLU A 838 -5.85 -26.87 9.72
CA GLU A 838 -5.85 -26.67 8.28
C GLU A 838 -4.47 -26.26 7.74
N ALA A 839 -3.70 -25.49 8.51
CA ALA A 839 -2.31 -25.16 8.15
C ALA A 839 -1.37 -26.37 8.23
N ILE A 840 -1.55 -27.25 9.22
CA ILE A 840 -0.78 -28.50 9.32
C ILE A 840 -1.11 -29.40 8.12
N ARG A 841 -2.38 -29.52 7.74
CA ARG A 841 -2.81 -30.29 6.55
C ARG A 841 -2.24 -29.75 5.25
N TYR A 842 -2.20 -28.43 5.13
CA TYR A 842 -1.54 -27.77 4.01
C TYR A 842 -0.06 -28.17 3.89
N LEU A 843 0.67 -28.26 5.01
CA LEU A 843 2.05 -28.75 5.00
C LEU A 843 2.15 -30.26 4.70
N ILE A 844 1.17 -31.07 5.14
CA ILE A 844 1.08 -32.51 4.81
C ILE A 844 0.84 -32.72 3.31
N GLN A 845 0.02 -31.90 2.66
CA GLN A 845 -0.19 -31.93 1.20
C GLN A 845 1.11 -31.64 0.41
N GLY A 846 2.10 -31.01 1.04
CA GLY A 846 3.47 -30.89 0.54
C GLY A 846 3.73 -29.61 -0.25
N SER A 847 3.85 -28.47 0.43
CA SER A 847 4.34 -27.21 -0.17
C SER A 847 5.87 -27.19 -0.24
N LYS A 848 6.42 -26.80 -1.39
CA LYS A 848 7.88 -26.62 -1.57
C LYS A 848 8.33 -25.18 -1.35
N ASN A 849 7.46 -24.19 -1.49
CA ASN A 849 7.87 -22.79 -1.45
C ASN A 849 7.47 -22.08 -0.14
N ALA A 850 6.66 -22.72 0.71
CA ALA A 850 6.16 -22.12 1.94
C ALA A 850 6.69 -22.77 3.22
N ARG A 851 6.66 -21.98 4.29
CA ARG A 851 6.81 -22.40 5.69
C ARG A 851 5.74 -21.73 6.55
N VAL A 852 5.37 -22.36 7.66
CA VAL A 852 4.32 -21.86 8.57
C VAL A 852 4.91 -21.58 9.95
N GLY A 853 4.72 -20.35 10.45
CA GLY A 853 4.97 -19.97 11.84
C GLY A 853 3.63 -19.70 12.54
N VAL A 854 3.59 -19.93 13.86
CA VAL A 854 2.36 -19.75 14.65
C VAL A 854 2.63 -18.81 15.81
N LEU A 855 1.76 -17.82 15.96
CA LEU A 855 1.73 -16.86 17.06
C LEU A 855 0.47 -17.13 17.88
N PHE A 856 0.67 -17.71 19.05
CA PHE A 856 -0.43 -18.02 19.95
C PHE A 856 -0.85 -16.79 20.76
N THR A 857 -2.16 -16.61 20.85
CA THR A 857 -2.80 -15.66 21.76
C THR A 857 -3.77 -16.42 22.65
N ALA A 858 -4.04 -15.86 23.83
CA ALA A 858 -5.05 -16.38 24.73
C ALA A 858 -5.88 -15.20 25.27
N GLY A 859 -7.20 -15.38 25.36
CA GLY A 859 -8.06 -14.47 26.12
C GLY A 859 -7.74 -14.48 27.62
N GLN A 860 -8.41 -13.61 28.39
CA GLN A 860 -8.20 -13.47 29.84
C GLN A 860 -8.43 -14.76 30.64
N ASP A 861 -9.16 -15.73 30.08
CA ASP A 861 -9.45 -17.05 30.68
C ASP A 861 -8.54 -18.18 30.16
N ALA A 862 -7.21 -17.98 30.20
CA ALA A 862 -6.26 -19.00 29.77
C ALA A 862 -6.28 -20.22 30.73
N SER A 863 -6.88 -21.33 30.29
CA SER A 863 -6.86 -22.59 31.04
C SER A 863 -5.47 -23.24 31.02
N LEU A 864 -5.16 -24.05 32.04
CA LEU A 864 -3.93 -24.85 32.08
C LEU A 864 -3.74 -25.74 30.84
N SER A 865 -4.83 -26.25 30.27
CA SER A 865 -4.82 -27.10 29.07
C SER A 865 -4.38 -26.33 27.83
N ASN A 866 -4.76 -25.05 27.71
CA ASN A 866 -4.38 -24.18 26.60
C ASN A 866 -2.86 -23.97 26.60
N ILE A 867 -2.29 -23.71 27.77
CA ILE A 867 -0.84 -23.50 27.96
C ILE A 867 -0.07 -24.79 27.65
N LEU A 868 -0.58 -25.95 28.05
CA LEU A 868 0.03 -27.25 27.74
C LEU A 868 0.05 -27.53 26.23
N LEU A 869 -0.99 -27.16 25.50
CA LEU A 869 -1.03 -27.29 24.04
C LEU A 869 0.05 -26.42 23.37
N VAL A 870 0.12 -25.14 23.75
CA VAL A 870 1.14 -24.20 23.24
C VAL A 870 2.55 -24.73 23.52
N LYS A 871 2.82 -25.14 24.76
CA LYS A 871 4.12 -25.69 25.17
C LYS A 871 4.48 -26.96 24.40
N THR A 872 3.50 -27.83 24.16
CA THR A 872 3.71 -29.03 23.34
C THR A 872 4.10 -28.64 21.92
N PHE A 873 3.36 -27.69 21.32
CA PHE A 873 3.63 -27.22 19.96
C PHE A 873 5.02 -26.55 19.83
N GLU A 874 5.39 -25.65 20.76
CA GLU A 874 6.70 -24.99 20.76
C GLU A 874 7.85 -25.99 20.83
N ILE A 875 7.76 -26.99 21.71
CA ILE A 875 8.76 -28.04 21.84
C ILE A 875 8.85 -28.85 20.54
N THR A 876 7.70 -29.21 19.98
CA THR A 876 7.63 -30.01 18.74
C THR A 876 8.24 -29.26 17.56
N ALA A 877 7.87 -27.99 17.37
CA ALA A 877 8.40 -27.14 16.32
C ALA A 877 9.91 -26.88 16.49
N ALA A 878 10.38 -26.64 17.72
CA ALA A 878 11.80 -26.37 17.99
C ALA A 878 12.69 -27.62 17.82
N SER A 879 12.27 -28.77 18.37
CA SER A 879 13.14 -29.94 18.51
C SER A 879 12.98 -30.98 17.40
N TYR A 880 11.82 -31.03 16.76
CA TYR A 880 11.48 -32.16 15.87
C TYR A 880 11.01 -31.77 14.47
N SER A 881 10.98 -30.49 14.08
CA SER A 881 10.45 -30.09 12.75
C SER A 881 11.06 -30.80 11.54
N HIS A 882 12.22 -31.45 11.66
CA HIS A 882 12.87 -32.23 10.60
C HIS A 882 12.36 -33.66 10.43
N LYS A 883 11.62 -34.21 11.41
CA LYS A 883 11.13 -35.58 11.36
C LYS A 883 9.84 -35.68 10.53
N GLU A 884 9.72 -36.76 9.75
CA GLU A 884 8.63 -36.93 8.77
C GLU A 884 7.23 -37.00 9.41
N LYS A 885 7.07 -37.72 10.53
CA LYS A 885 5.75 -37.96 11.18
C LYS A 885 5.30 -36.86 12.16
N VAL A 886 5.97 -35.72 12.18
CA VAL A 886 5.69 -34.65 13.17
C VAL A 886 4.37 -33.95 12.89
N LEU A 887 4.06 -33.72 11.61
CA LEU A 887 2.82 -33.06 11.23
C LEU A 887 1.60 -33.95 11.53
N GLU A 888 1.72 -35.26 11.34
CA GLU A 888 0.69 -36.24 11.71
C GLU A 888 0.45 -36.25 13.23
N PHE A 889 1.53 -36.21 14.02
CA PHE A 889 1.45 -36.07 15.47
C PHE A 889 0.72 -34.78 15.89
N LEU A 890 1.06 -33.64 15.29
CA LEU A 890 0.43 -32.36 15.61
C LEU A 890 -1.06 -32.31 15.21
N ASP A 891 -1.44 -32.87 14.06
CA ASP A 891 -2.85 -32.97 13.64
C ASP A 891 -3.66 -33.84 14.62
N GLN A 892 -3.11 -34.99 15.05
CA GLN A 892 -3.73 -35.87 16.04
C GLN A 892 -3.90 -35.19 17.40
N VAL A 893 -2.90 -34.45 17.87
CA VAL A 893 -2.97 -33.69 19.13
C VAL A 893 -4.01 -32.57 19.04
N CYS A 894 -4.04 -31.80 17.95
CA CYS A 894 -5.03 -30.74 17.74
C CYS A 894 -6.45 -31.30 17.66
N SER A 895 -6.64 -32.42 16.97
CA SER A 895 -7.94 -33.12 16.89
C SER A 895 -8.41 -33.59 18.27
N PHE A 896 -7.53 -34.22 19.05
CA PHE A 896 -7.84 -34.63 20.43
C PHE A 896 -8.23 -33.44 21.32
N TYR A 897 -7.53 -32.31 21.16
CA TYR A 897 -7.80 -31.09 21.91
C TYR A 897 -9.16 -30.48 21.54
N GLU A 898 -9.48 -30.37 20.24
CA GLU A 898 -10.76 -29.83 19.77
C GLU A 898 -11.95 -30.64 20.30
N HIS A 899 -11.88 -31.98 20.23
CA HIS A 899 -12.97 -32.85 20.64
C HIS A 899 -13.24 -32.86 22.16
N ASN A 900 -12.19 -32.81 22.98
CA ASN A 900 -12.34 -33.00 24.43
C ASN A 900 -12.38 -31.70 25.24
N TYR A 901 -11.72 -30.64 24.78
CA TYR A 901 -11.55 -29.40 25.56
C TYR A 901 -12.30 -28.20 24.97
N ILE A 902 -12.67 -28.23 23.68
CA ILE A 902 -13.46 -27.16 23.03
C ILE A 902 -14.93 -27.57 22.85
N LEU A 903 -15.20 -28.78 22.33
CA LEU A 903 -16.56 -29.25 22.07
C LEU A 903 -17.30 -29.78 23.31
N ARG A 904 -16.57 -30.14 24.38
CA ARG A 904 -17.13 -30.65 25.64
C ARG A 904 -17.04 -29.57 26.72
N SER A 905 -18.15 -29.32 27.44
CA SER A 905 -18.23 -28.33 28.53
C SER A 905 -17.10 -28.49 29.57
N PRO A 906 -16.56 -27.38 30.13
CA PRO A 906 -15.43 -27.39 31.07
C PRO A 906 -15.69 -28.22 32.35
N ALA A 907 -16.94 -28.52 32.69
CA ALA A 907 -17.30 -29.37 33.83
C ALA A 907 -17.03 -30.87 33.60
N ALA A 908 -16.77 -31.30 32.36
CA ALA A 908 -16.53 -32.69 31.98
C ALA A 908 -15.13 -32.93 31.37
N ALA A 909 -14.24 -31.92 31.39
CA ALA A 909 -12.88 -32.07 30.92
C ALA A 909 -12.14 -33.08 31.82
N GLU A 910 -11.64 -34.17 31.23
CA GLU A 910 -10.75 -35.10 31.92
C GLU A 910 -9.55 -34.34 32.50
N SER A 911 -9.00 -34.85 33.62
CA SER A 911 -7.85 -34.23 34.29
C SER A 911 -6.74 -33.84 33.30
N THR A 912 -6.06 -32.72 33.51
CA THR A 912 -4.88 -32.28 32.72
C THR A 912 -3.82 -33.36 32.56
N GLN A 913 -3.76 -34.32 33.49
CA GLN A 913 -2.90 -35.50 33.41
C GLN A 913 -3.29 -36.47 32.27
N SER A 914 -4.58 -36.57 31.93
CA SER A 914 -5.08 -37.34 30.78
C SER A 914 -4.53 -36.79 29.47
N PHE A 915 -4.55 -35.45 29.30
CA PHE A 915 -3.95 -34.78 28.14
C PHE A 915 -2.45 -35.11 28.00
N ILE A 916 -1.70 -34.95 29.09
CA ILE A 916 -0.26 -35.22 29.12
C ILE A 916 0.04 -36.69 28.76
N ASN A 917 -0.70 -37.64 29.33
CA ASN A 917 -0.54 -39.06 29.03
C ASN A 917 -0.85 -39.35 27.55
N LYS A 918 -1.88 -38.72 26.97
CA LYS A 918 -2.23 -38.91 25.56
C LYS A 918 -1.16 -38.34 24.64
N VAL A 919 -0.57 -37.19 24.96
CA VAL A 919 0.57 -36.62 24.23
C VAL A 919 1.76 -37.59 24.23
N TYR A 920 2.04 -38.29 25.33
CA TYR A 920 3.11 -39.29 25.37
C TYR A 920 2.82 -40.51 24.51
N GLU A 921 1.59 -41.02 24.54
CA GLU A 921 1.14 -42.14 23.70
C GLU A 921 1.28 -41.79 22.20
N LEU A 922 0.78 -40.61 21.81
CA LEU A 922 0.86 -40.13 20.42
C LEU A 922 2.31 -39.86 20.00
N ALA A 923 3.17 -39.37 20.90
CA ALA A 923 4.58 -39.17 20.61
C ALA A 923 5.29 -40.50 20.33
N GLU A 924 5.03 -41.54 21.14
CA GLU A 924 5.60 -42.87 20.94
C GLU A 924 5.09 -43.53 19.66
N ALA A 925 3.80 -43.36 19.33
CA ALA A 925 3.20 -43.86 18.09
C ALA A 925 3.81 -43.24 16.82
N ASN A 926 4.26 -41.98 16.90
CA ASN A 926 4.85 -41.23 15.79
C ASN A 926 6.39 -41.17 15.84
N GLU A 927 7.05 -42.07 16.58
CA GLU A 927 8.52 -42.19 16.68
C GLU A 927 9.23 -40.93 17.25
N LEU A 928 8.53 -40.18 18.10
CA LEU A 928 9.06 -39.03 18.84
C LEU A 928 9.48 -39.46 20.26
N PRO A 929 10.64 -39.01 20.77
CA PRO A 929 11.11 -39.43 22.08
C PRO A 929 10.26 -38.81 23.20
N SER A 930 9.48 -39.64 23.89
CA SER A 930 8.59 -39.20 24.97
C SER A 930 9.33 -38.62 26.19
N LYS A 931 10.63 -38.89 26.34
CA LYS A 931 11.47 -38.38 27.44
C LYS A 931 11.57 -36.85 27.47
N THR A 932 11.67 -36.20 26.31
CA THR A 932 11.78 -34.73 26.20
C THR A 932 10.48 -34.03 26.58
N TYR A 933 9.34 -34.62 26.20
CA TYR A 933 8.04 -34.11 26.61
C TYR A 933 7.80 -34.33 28.12
N LYS A 934 8.27 -35.46 28.68
CA LYS A 934 8.17 -35.79 30.11
C LYS A 934 8.93 -34.81 31.00
N SER A 935 10.14 -34.38 30.62
CA SER A 935 10.90 -33.38 31.39
C SER A 935 10.29 -31.99 31.32
N SER A 936 9.79 -31.59 30.14
CA SER A 936 9.36 -30.20 29.91
C SER A 936 7.90 -29.94 30.27
N LEU A 937 6.99 -30.92 30.14
CA LEU A 937 5.57 -30.77 30.51
C LEU A 937 5.31 -30.98 32.01
N SER A 938 6.27 -31.55 32.74
CA SER A 938 6.18 -31.78 34.20
C SER A 938 6.39 -30.52 35.04
N GLU A 939 6.86 -29.40 34.45
CA GLU A 939 7.04 -28.13 35.16
C GLU A 939 5.74 -27.34 35.22
N ALA A 940 5.24 -27.16 36.45
CA ALA A 940 4.02 -26.44 36.79
C ALA A 940 4.03 -24.97 36.33
N TYR A 941 2.85 -24.48 35.93
CA TYR A 941 2.44 -23.07 35.79
C TYR A 941 3.59 -22.09 35.46
N ASN A 942 4.06 -22.09 34.22
CA ASN A 942 5.07 -21.11 33.78
C ASN A 942 4.41 -19.73 33.58
N LEU A 943 4.43 -18.89 34.62
CA LEU A 943 4.08 -17.46 34.55
C LEU A 943 4.76 -16.76 33.34
N LYS A 944 6.01 -17.15 33.05
CA LYS A 944 6.78 -16.68 31.89
C LYS A 944 6.10 -16.91 30.54
N LEU A 945 5.33 -17.99 30.39
CA LEU A 945 4.66 -18.33 29.13
C LEU A 945 3.39 -17.49 28.96
N ILE A 946 2.69 -17.17 30.05
CA ILE A 946 1.56 -16.23 30.05
C ILE A 946 2.04 -14.80 29.74
N GLU A 947 3.16 -14.38 30.34
CA GLU A 947 3.83 -13.13 29.99
C GLU A 947 4.22 -13.09 28.51
N HIS A 948 4.75 -14.19 27.96
CA HIS A 948 5.04 -14.31 26.54
C HIS A 948 3.78 -14.21 25.66
N LEU A 949 2.69 -14.91 25.99
CA LEU A 949 1.42 -14.84 25.24
C LEU A 949 0.83 -13.42 25.26
N ASN A 950 0.89 -12.73 26.40
CA ASN A 950 0.45 -11.34 26.51
C ASN A 950 1.33 -10.40 25.68
N LYS A 951 2.66 -10.62 25.70
CA LYS A 951 3.61 -9.88 24.86
C LYS A 951 3.32 -10.10 23.37
N VAL A 952 2.99 -11.32 22.96
CA VAL A 952 2.59 -11.65 21.57
C VAL A 952 1.27 -10.96 21.19
N ALA A 953 0.26 -10.98 22.07
CA ALA A 953 -1.01 -10.30 21.83
C ALA A 953 -0.84 -8.78 21.68
N GLN A 954 -0.02 -8.16 22.53
CA GLN A 954 0.34 -6.75 22.43
C GLN A 954 1.09 -6.43 21.14
N TYR A 955 2.02 -7.30 20.75
CA TYR A 955 2.78 -7.19 19.51
C TYR A 955 1.86 -7.25 18.28
N LEU A 956 0.92 -8.20 18.24
CA LEU A 956 -0.03 -8.36 17.14
C LEU A 956 -0.93 -7.14 16.96
N TYR A 957 -1.41 -6.55 18.06
CA TYR A 957 -2.22 -5.34 18.02
C TYR A 957 -1.42 -4.12 17.55
N ARG A 958 -0.20 -3.94 18.05
CA ARG A 958 0.62 -2.76 17.72
C ARG A 958 1.08 -2.74 16.27
N GLN A 959 1.60 -3.86 15.79
CA GLN A 959 2.20 -3.91 14.46
C GLN A 959 1.16 -4.21 13.38
N PHE A 960 0.23 -5.14 13.63
CA PHE A 960 -0.73 -5.57 12.61
C PHE A 960 -2.14 -4.99 12.81
N GLY A 961 -2.42 -4.34 13.94
CA GLY A 961 -3.77 -3.84 14.25
C GLY A 961 -4.78 -4.96 14.49
N ILE A 962 -4.33 -6.15 14.89
CA ILE A 962 -5.18 -7.32 15.15
C ILE A 962 -5.55 -7.31 16.63
N ALA A 963 -6.86 -7.25 16.94
CA ALA A 963 -7.34 -7.31 18.32
C ALA A 963 -7.12 -8.70 18.95
N SER A 964 -6.98 -8.74 20.28
CA SER A 964 -6.88 -10.01 21.01
C SER A 964 -8.14 -10.87 20.79
N GLY A 965 -7.96 -12.15 20.47
CA GLY A 965 -9.06 -13.09 20.19
C GLY A 965 -9.50 -13.14 18.72
N VAL A 966 -8.94 -12.29 17.84
CA VAL A 966 -9.17 -12.35 16.40
C VAL A 966 -8.13 -13.25 15.74
N ASN A 967 -8.58 -14.21 14.94
CA ASN A 967 -7.70 -15.08 14.17
C ASN A 967 -7.38 -14.44 12.81
N ALA A 968 -6.11 -14.48 12.41
CA ALA A 968 -5.67 -13.91 11.13
C ALA A 968 -4.50 -14.69 10.54
N VAL A 969 -4.37 -14.61 9.22
CA VAL A 969 -3.23 -15.16 8.47
C VAL A 969 -2.42 -13.99 7.93
N ILE A 970 -1.11 -14.00 8.20
CA ILE A 970 -0.16 -12.98 7.76
C ILE A 970 0.84 -13.63 6.79
N THR A 971 0.78 -13.32 5.50
CA THR A 971 1.68 -13.91 4.49
C THR A 971 2.63 -12.85 3.94
N ASN A 972 3.93 -12.95 4.25
CA ASN A 972 4.96 -11.99 3.82
C ASN A 972 4.50 -10.52 3.97
N GLY A 973 3.85 -10.18 5.09
CA GLY A 973 3.33 -8.85 5.42
C GLY A 973 1.87 -8.57 5.05
N ARG A 974 1.21 -9.41 4.23
CA ARG A 974 -0.21 -9.27 3.88
C ARG A 974 -1.10 -9.81 4.99
N ILE A 975 -2.04 -9.02 5.48
CA ILE A 975 -2.97 -9.43 6.56
C ILE A 975 -4.31 -9.87 5.96
N THR A 976 -4.78 -11.05 6.35
CA THR A 976 -6.14 -11.55 6.05
C THR A 976 -6.85 -11.90 7.34
N SER A 977 -7.82 -11.08 7.75
CA SER A 977 -8.66 -11.32 8.94
C SER A 977 -9.76 -12.34 8.65
N LEU A 978 -10.06 -13.22 9.61
CA LEU A 978 -10.93 -14.38 9.44
C LEU A 978 -12.32 -14.22 10.10
N ASP A 979 -12.86 -12.98 10.10
CA ASP A 979 -14.06 -12.65 10.86
C ASP A 979 -15.35 -13.30 10.31
N ALA A 980 -15.46 -13.52 8.99
CA ALA A 980 -16.73 -13.87 8.32
C ALA A 980 -16.70 -15.06 7.34
N GLY A 981 -15.78 -16.03 7.48
CA GLY A 981 -15.78 -17.19 6.57
C GLY A 981 -14.98 -18.41 7.05
N VAL A 982 -15.29 -19.58 6.48
CA VAL A 982 -14.44 -20.77 6.61
C VAL A 982 -13.19 -20.58 5.75
N PHE A 983 -12.03 -20.79 6.36
CA PHE A 983 -10.71 -20.77 5.74
C PHE A 983 -10.12 -22.18 5.80
N LEU A 984 -9.66 -22.69 4.66
CA LEU A 984 -9.18 -24.07 4.49
C LEU A 984 -7.69 -24.10 4.11
N GLY A 985 -7.07 -25.28 4.18
CA GLY A 985 -5.70 -25.48 3.68
C GLY A 985 -5.53 -25.09 2.21
N ASP A 986 -6.56 -25.30 1.38
CA ASP A 986 -6.56 -24.89 -0.04
C ASP A 986 -6.48 -23.35 -0.19
N ASP A 987 -7.01 -22.58 0.77
CA ASP A 987 -6.90 -21.12 0.77
C ASP A 987 -5.46 -20.66 1.05
N LEU A 988 -4.67 -21.42 1.83
CA LEU A 988 -3.23 -21.16 2.02
C LEU A 988 -2.45 -21.42 0.73
N HIS A 989 -2.77 -22.49 0.00
CA HIS A 989 -2.14 -22.76 -1.29
C HIS A 989 -2.48 -21.68 -2.33
N LEU A 990 -3.74 -21.21 -2.36
CA LEU A 990 -4.14 -20.05 -3.16
C LEU A 990 -3.27 -18.83 -2.79
N LEU A 991 -3.16 -18.51 -1.50
CA LEU A 991 -2.38 -17.37 -1.02
C LEU A 991 -0.89 -17.50 -1.36
N GLU A 992 -0.30 -18.69 -1.23
CA GLU A 992 1.06 -19.00 -1.65
C GLU A 992 1.26 -18.71 -3.14
N SER A 993 0.40 -19.26 -4.00
CA SER A 993 0.53 -19.12 -5.46
C SER A 993 0.36 -17.68 -5.93
N VAL A 994 -0.60 -16.95 -5.35
CA VAL A 994 -0.88 -15.55 -5.68
C VAL A 994 0.29 -14.67 -5.29
N GLU A 995 0.76 -14.75 -4.04
CA GLU A 995 1.85 -13.91 -3.55
C GLU A 995 3.19 -14.24 -4.22
N PHE A 996 3.43 -15.53 -4.50
CA PHE A 996 4.65 -15.97 -5.17
C PHE A 996 4.73 -15.43 -6.60
N ASN A 997 3.68 -15.65 -7.41
CA ASN A 997 3.68 -15.27 -8.82
C ASN A 997 3.65 -13.76 -9.03
N HIS A 998 2.95 -13.00 -8.19
CA HIS A 998 2.83 -11.55 -8.37
C HIS A 998 4.03 -10.77 -7.85
N ARG A 999 4.56 -11.13 -6.68
CA ARG A 999 5.53 -10.27 -5.96
C ARG A 999 6.84 -10.98 -5.65
N ILE A 1000 6.77 -12.17 -5.08
CA ILE A 1000 7.95 -12.76 -4.44
C ILE A 1000 8.91 -13.35 -5.47
N LYS A 1001 8.42 -13.87 -6.60
CA LYS A 1001 9.25 -14.47 -7.67
C LYS A 1001 10.39 -13.55 -8.12
N HIS A 1002 10.09 -12.29 -8.42
CA HIS A 1002 11.10 -11.31 -8.85
C HIS A 1002 12.12 -10.99 -7.76
N ILE A 1003 11.68 -10.98 -6.49
CA ILE A 1003 12.58 -10.73 -5.35
C ILE A 1003 13.52 -11.92 -5.16
N VAL A 1004 13.02 -13.14 -5.31
CA VAL A 1004 13.83 -14.36 -5.22
C VAL A 1004 14.89 -14.38 -6.31
N GLU A 1005 14.51 -14.09 -7.56
CA GLU A 1005 15.45 -14.00 -8.70
C GLU A 1005 16.60 -13.00 -8.40
N ILE A 1006 16.30 -11.85 -7.80
CA ILE A 1006 17.33 -10.86 -7.44
C ILE A 1006 18.19 -11.30 -6.26
N VAL A 1007 17.60 -11.95 -5.25
CA VAL A 1007 18.30 -12.40 -4.05
C VAL A 1007 19.22 -13.58 -4.37
N GLU A 1008 18.86 -14.45 -5.31
CA GLU A 1008 19.70 -15.54 -5.80
C GLU A 1008 20.95 -15.04 -6.55
N GLU A 1009 20.88 -13.88 -7.22
CA GLU A 1009 22.05 -13.25 -7.86
C GLU A 1009 23.07 -12.68 -6.86
N VAL A 1010 22.74 -12.59 -5.57
CA VAL A 1010 23.59 -11.94 -4.56
C VAL A 1010 24.70 -12.85 -4.08
N SER A 1011 25.94 -12.37 -4.18
CA SER A 1011 27.10 -12.99 -3.53
C SER A 1011 27.21 -12.50 -2.07
N TRP A 1012 26.79 -13.34 -1.12
CA TRP A 1012 26.88 -13.07 0.31
C TRP A 1012 28.33 -13.10 0.79
N HIS A 1013 28.99 -11.94 0.85
CA HIS A 1013 30.35 -11.81 1.36
C HIS A 1013 30.33 -11.57 2.89
N GLY A 1014 31.06 -12.40 3.66
CA GLY A 1014 31.18 -12.25 5.12
C GLY A 1014 30.13 -12.98 5.95
N ILE A 1015 29.25 -13.75 5.33
CA ILE A 1015 28.43 -14.78 5.99
C ILE A 1015 29.01 -16.11 5.55
N ASP A 1016 30.06 -16.58 6.24
CA ASP A 1016 30.53 -17.95 6.05
C ASP A 1016 29.39 -18.85 6.55
N PRO A 1017 28.77 -19.71 5.70
CA PRO A 1017 27.79 -20.71 6.16
C PRO A 1017 28.39 -21.62 7.25
N ASP A 1018 29.72 -21.68 7.27
CA ASP A 1018 30.57 -22.42 8.18
C ASP A 1018 30.95 -21.69 9.48
N MET A 1019 30.78 -20.38 9.65
CA MET A 1019 31.35 -19.69 10.83
C MET A 1019 30.55 -19.95 12.10
N LEU A 1020 29.21 -19.92 12.02
CA LEU A 1020 28.32 -20.34 13.11
C LEU A 1020 28.40 -21.86 13.33
N THR A 1021 28.46 -22.62 12.24
CA THR A 1021 28.61 -24.08 12.27
C THR A 1021 29.93 -24.49 12.92
N ARG A 1022 31.04 -23.77 12.68
CA ARG A 1022 32.35 -24.01 13.30
C ARG A 1022 32.43 -23.53 14.73
N LEU A 1023 31.87 -22.38 15.10
CA LEU A 1023 31.90 -21.91 16.50
C LEU A 1023 31.08 -22.84 17.41
N VAL A 1024 29.93 -23.30 16.92
CA VAL A 1024 29.06 -24.26 17.63
C VAL A 1024 29.64 -25.66 17.59
N CYS A 1025 30.21 -26.13 16.46
CA CYS A 1025 30.97 -27.40 16.42
C CYS A 1025 32.21 -27.35 17.31
N PHE A 1026 32.87 -26.21 17.48
CA PHE A 1026 34.04 -26.05 18.37
C PHE A 1026 33.62 -26.08 19.84
N LEU A 1027 32.49 -25.46 20.19
CA LEU A 1027 31.86 -25.59 21.51
C LEU A 1027 31.36 -27.03 21.78
N LEU A 1028 30.81 -27.72 20.78
CA LEU A 1028 30.43 -29.14 20.85
C LEU A 1028 31.64 -30.07 20.90
N PHE A 1029 32.75 -29.74 20.25
CA PHE A 1029 34.02 -30.46 20.33
C PHE A 1029 34.66 -30.31 21.73
N LEU A 1030 34.52 -29.14 22.35
CA LEU A 1030 34.90 -28.92 23.75
C LEU A 1030 33.95 -29.67 24.73
N ALA A 1031 32.64 -29.66 24.47
CA ALA A 1031 31.66 -30.36 25.31
C ALA A 1031 31.75 -31.90 25.21
N SER A 1032 32.12 -32.44 24.04
CA SER A 1032 32.29 -33.88 23.81
C SER A 1032 33.51 -34.48 24.53
N HIS A 1033 34.46 -33.65 24.97
CA HIS A 1033 35.55 -34.09 25.85
C HIS A 1033 35.16 -34.21 27.34
N LEU A 1034 34.05 -33.60 27.77
CA LEU A 1034 33.62 -33.60 29.18
C LEU A 1034 32.35 -34.42 29.49
N PHE A 1035 31.43 -34.63 28.53
CA PHE A 1035 30.18 -35.36 28.80
C PHE A 1035 29.79 -36.31 27.64
N ARG A 1036 29.97 -37.63 27.83
CA ARG A 1036 29.59 -38.66 26.84
C ARG A 1036 28.08 -38.83 26.66
N ASP A 1037 27.27 -38.51 27.67
CA ASP A 1037 25.81 -38.69 27.60
C ASP A 1037 25.08 -37.55 26.87
N LEU A 1038 25.74 -36.41 26.61
CA LEU A 1038 25.16 -35.32 25.81
C LEU A 1038 25.20 -35.59 24.30
N HIS A 1039 25.98 -36.57 23.83
CA HIS A 1039 26.19 -36.81 22.39
C HIS A 1039 24.91 -37.29 21.68
N ALA A 1040 24.02 -37.99 22.38
CA ALA A 1040 22.74 -38.46 21.82
C ALA A 1040 21.62 -37.38 21.85
N GLN A 1041 21.78 -36.35 22.68
CA GLN A 1041 20.86 -35.19 22.74
C GLN A 1041 21.35 -34.04 21.84
N ALA A 1042 22.66 -33.87 21.68
CA ALA A 1042 23.26 -32.82 20.85
C ALA A 1042 23.25 -33.14 19.35
N SER A 1043 23.28 -34.43 18.97
CA SER A 1043 23.14 -34.86 17.56
C SER A 1043 21.75 -34.61 16.97
N VAL A 1044 20.76 -34.28 17.81
CA VAL A 1044 19.38 -33.98 17.42
C VAL A 1044 19.19 -32.48 17.09
N TYR A 1045 20.15 -31.62 17.44
CA TYR A 1045 20.02 -30.16 17.29
C TYR A 1045 20.58 -29.57 15.99
N TYR A 1046 21.34 -30.32 15.18
CA TYR A 1046 22.03 -29.74 14.03
C TYR A 1046 22.18 -30.69 12.85
N VAL A 1047 21.16 -30.73 11.99
CA VAL A 1047 21.30 -31.00 10.55
C VAL A 1047 20.12 -30.29 9.84
N GLY A 1048 20.40 -29.16 9.18
CA GLY A 1048 19.40 -28.30 8.55
C GLY A 1048 19.89 -26.86 8.40
N GLY A 1049 20.32 -26.45 7.22
CA GLY A 1049 21.25 -25.32 7.01
C GLY A 1049 20.83 -23.94 7.58
N PRO A 1050 21.63 -23.27 8.44
CA PRO A 1050 21.34 -21.91 8.90
C PRO A 1050 21.24 -20.88 7.76
N HIS A 1051 21.82 -21.21 6.59
CA HIS A 1051 21.77 -20.38 5.39
C HIS A 1051 20.38 -20.34 4.74
N SER A 1052 19.67 -21.47 4.61
CA SER A 1052 18.34 -21.48 3.95
C SER A 1052 17.31 -20.71 4.76
N LYS A 1053 17.31 -20.90 6.10
CA LYS A 1053 16.49 -20.12 7.04
C LYS A 1053 16.79 -18.62 6.94
N TYR A 1054 18.06 -18.23 6.93
CA TYR A 1054 18.46 -16.82 6.83
C TYR A 1054 18.00 -16.17 5.51
N VAL A 1055 18.17 -16.86 4.38
CA VAL A 1055 17.72 -16.35 3.07
C VAL A 1055 16.19 -16.24 3.02
N SER A 1056 15.46 -17.22 3.54
CA SER A 1056 14.00 -17.14 3.69
C SER A 1056 13.53 -15.98 4.55
N ASP A 1057 14.21 -15.73 5.68
CA ASP A 1057 13.91 -14.58 6.55
C ASP A 1057 14.12 -13.27 5.78
N ILE A 1058 15.23 -13.14 5.05
CA ILE A 1058 15.49 -11.95 4.23
C ILE A 1058 14.43 -11.75 3.14
N ILE A 1059 14.04 -12.81 2.42
CA ILE A 1059 12.99 -12.71 1.39
C ILE A 1059 11.67 -12.25 2.02
N MET A 1060 11.31 -12.77 3.20
CA MET A 1060 10.12 -12.33 3.95
C MET A 1060 10.20 -10.84 4.32
N LEU A 1061 11.34 -10.37 4.83
CA LEU A 1061 11.54 -8.98 5.25
C LEU A 1061 11.55 -8.00 4.06
N ILE A 1062 12.25 -8.33 2.97
CA ILE A 1062 12.27 -7.52 1.76
C ILE A 1062 10.88 -7.45 1.14
N SER A 1063 10.25 -8.61 0.93
CA SER A 1063 8.93 -8.65 0.29
C SER A 1063 7.89 -7.85 1.08
N SER A 1064 7.79 -8.05 2.40
CA SER A 1064 6.84 -7.30 3.24
C SER A 1064 7.05 -5.79 3.17
N SER A 1065 8.30 -5.33 3.17
CA SER A 1065 8.63 -3.90 3.10
C SER A 1065 8.40 -3.31 1.70
N MET A 1066 8.64 -4.09 0.64
CA MET A 1066 8.31 -3.68 -0.72
C MET A 1066 6.80 -3.59 -0.96
N ALA A 1067 5.98 -4.36 -0.24
CA ALA A 1067 4.52 -4.33 -0.38
C ALA A 1067 3.86 -3.13 0.32
N THR A 1068 4.51 -2.52 1.32
CA THR A 1068 4.04 -1.26 1.93
C THR A 1068 4.32 -0.03 1.09
N ARG A 1069 5.05 -0.19 -0.03
CA ARG A 1069 5.47 0.91 -0.89
C ARG A 1069 4.30 1.32 -1.79
N ASP A 1070 3.84 2.57 -1.66
CA ASP A 1070 2.82 3.14 -2.54
C ASP A 1070 3.48 3.74 -3.78
N ARG A 1071 3.31 3.11 -4.95
CA ARG A 1071 4.01 3.46 -6.19
C ARG A 1071 3.10 3.31 -7.39
N SER A 1072 3.25 4.19 -8.37
CA SER A 1072 2.62 4.04 -9.68
C SER A 1072 3.12 2.76 -10.36
N ALA A 1073 2.19 2.01 -10.99
CA ALA A 1073 2.54 0.86 -11.83
C ALA A 1073 3.20 1.27 -13.16
N GLU A 1074 3.17 2.56 -13.48
CA GLU A 1074 3.73 3.11 -14.71
C GLU A 1074 5.25 3.27 -14.61
N SER A 1075 5.95 2.78 -15.63
CA SER A 1075 7.41 2.83 -15.73
C SER A 1075 7.84 3.41 -17.05
N ALA A 1076 9.00 4.04 -17.07
CA ALA A 1076 9.70 4.37 -18.30
C ALA A 1076 11.11 3.76 -18.27
N ARG A 1077 11.48 3.07 -19.35
CA ARG A 1077 12.83 2.53 -19.55
C ARG A 1077 13.73 3.61 -20.12
N PHE A 1078 14.22 4.50 -19.25
CA PHE A 1078 15.11 5.60 -19.66
C PHE A 1078 16.46 5.13 -20.23
N GLU A 1079 16.87 3.88 -19.97
CA GLU A 1079 18.08 3.25 -20.52
C GLU A 1079 18.11 3.22 -22.07
N VAL A 1080 16.95 3.27 -22.72
CA VAL A 1080 16.84 3.28 -24.19
C VAL A 1080 17.31 4.60 -24.82
N LEU A 1081 17.29 5.71 -24.05
CA LEU A 1081 17.67 7.03 -24.54
C LEU A 1081 19.19 7.17 -24.61
N ASN A 1082 19.71 7.85 -25.64
CA ASN A 1082 21.11 8.21 -25.71
C ASN A 1082 21.40 9.39 -24.76
N ALA A 1083 22.58 9.42 -24.15
CA ALA A 1083 22.93 10.36 -23.08
C ALA A 1083 24.39 10.87 -23.15
N GLN A 1084 25.01 10.83 -24.33
CA GLN A 1084 26.41 11.21 -24.48
C GLN A 1084 26.60 12.73 -24.53
N TYR A 1085 25.74 13.43 -25.28
CA TYR A 1085 25.89 14.86 -25.55
C TYR A 1085 24.68 15.71 -25.11
N SER A 1086 23.53 15.09 -24.85
CA SER A 1086 22.27 15.79 -24.49
C SER A 1086 21.81 15.57 -23.04
N ALA A 1087 22.63 14.90 -22.21
CA ALA A 1087 22.27 14.56 -20.85
C ALA A 1087 23.26 15.08 -19.79
N VAL A 1088 22.73 15.44 -18.63
CA VAL A 1088 23.48 15.72 -17.40
C VAL A 1088 23.50 14.46 -16.55
N ILE A 1089 24.70 13.94 -16.28
CA ILE A 1089 24.89 12.72 -15.49
C ILE A 1089 25.64 13.08 -14.20
N LEU A 1090 24.98 12.87 -13.06
CA LEU A 1090 25.54 13.00 -11.73
C LEU A 1090 25.61 11.60 -11.12
N ASN A 1091 26.79 10.98 -11.21
CA ASN A 1091 27.01 9.64 -10.68
C ASN A 1091 27.48 9.71 -9.23
N ASN A 1092 26.65 9.19 -8.32
CA ASN A 1092 27.03 8.94 -6.94
C ASN A 1092 26.87 7.45 -6.65
N GLU A 1093 27.98 6.71 -6.63
CA GLU A 1093 27.99 5.26 -6.40
C GLU A 1093 27.49 4.88 -5.00
N ASN A 1094 27.57 5.81 -4.04
CA ASN A 1094 27.12 5.60 -2.68
C ASN A 1094 25.64 5.93 -2.45
N SER A 1095 24.94 6.45 -3.46
CA SER A 1095 23.53 6.84 -3.34
C SER A 1095 22.59 5.64 -3.57
N SER A 1096 21.61 5.48 -2.67
CA SER A 1096 20.50 4.53 -2.83
C SER A 1096 19.38 5.07 -3.71
N ILE A 1097 19.28 6.39 -3.86
CA ILE A 1097 18.30 7.07 -4.69
C ILE A 1097 18.87 7.35 -6.07
N HIS A 1098 18.13 6.92 -7.08
CA HIS A 1098 18.35 7.24 -8.47
C HIS A 1098 17.19 8.04 -9.05
N ILE A 1099 17.49 9.12 -9.76
CA ILE A 1099 16.50 9.96 -10.43
C ILE A 1099 16.81 10.00 -11.92
N ASP A 1100 15.88 9.51 -12.73
CA ASP A 1100 15.91 9.68 -14.18
C ASP A 1100 14.89 10.76 -14.55
N ALA A 1101 15.30 11.76 -15.32
CA ALA A 1101 14.39 12.79 -15.78
C ALA A 1101 14.61 13.11 -17.25
N VAL A 1102 13.53 13.36 -17.96
CA VAL A 1102 13.52 13.99 -19.28
C VAL A 1102 12.91 15.36 -19.07
N VAL A 1103 13.64 16.42 -19.40
CA VAL A 1103 13.21 17.78 -19.10
C VAL A 1103 13.36 18.66 -20.32
N ASP A 1104 12.30 19.39 -20.64
CA ASP A 1104 12.44 20.57 -21.50
C ASP A 1104 12.86 21.75 -20.63
N PRO A 1105 14.10 22.26 -20.78
CA PRO A 1105 14.60 23.35 -19.95
C PRO A 1105 13.74 24.61 -20.07
N LEU A 1106 13.15 24.88 -21.24
CA LEU A 1106 12.38 26.11 -21.47
C LEU A 1106 10.90 25.99 -21.09
N SER A 1107 10.45 24.80 -20.69
CA SER A 1107 9.07 24.57 -20.27
C SER A 1107 8.80 25.08 -18.85
N PRO A 1108 7.54 25.43 -18.50
CA PRO A 1108 7.16 25.73 -17.12
C PRO A 1108 7.49 24.57 -16.16
N SER A 1109 7.32 23.33 -16.61
CA SER A 1109 7.68 22.13 -15.86
C SER A 1109 9.20 22.05 -15.59
N GLY A 1110 10.02 22.46 -16.55
CA GLY A 1110 11.48 22.57 -16.40
C GLY A 1110 11.89 23.62 -15.36
N GLN A 1111 11.17 24.74 -15.28
CA GLN A 1111 11.41 25.76 -14.23
C GLN A 1111 11.15 25.19 -12.84
N LYS A 1112 10.02 24.50 -12.65
CA LYS A 1112 9.68 23.80 -11.40
C LYS A 1112 10.72 22.73 -11.04
N LEU A 1113 11.00 21.81 -11.97
CA LEU A 1113 11.91 20.68 -11.76
C LEU A 1113 13.35 21.11 -11.46
N SER A 1114 13.86 22.14 -12.13
CA SER A 1114 15.23 22.62 -11.89
C SER A 1114 15.48 23.02 -10.43
N SER A 1115 14.49 23.67 -9.80
CA SER A 1115 14.57 24.08 -8.40
C SER A 1115 14.46 22.88 -7.45
N LEU A 1116 13.55 21.94 -7.74
CA LEU A 1116 13.36 20.73 -6.93
C LEU A 1116 14.58 19.79 -6.99
N LEU A 1117 15.12 19.53 -8.18
CA LEU A 1117 16.30 18.70 -8.37
C LEU A 1117 17.52 19.29 -7.65
N ARG A 1118 17.69 20.61 -7.65
CA ARG A 1118 18.79 21.24 -6.89
C ARG A 1118 18.66 21.04 -5.38
N VAL A 1119 17.44 21.12 -4.84
CA VAL A 1119 17.18 20.85 -3.42
C VAL A 1119 17.55 19.40 -3.07
N LEU A 1120 17.12 18.44 -3.89
CA LEU A 1120 17.47 17.03 -3.70
C LEU A 1120 18.99 16.79 -3.82
N ALA A 1121 19.65 17.41 -4.79
CA ALA A 1121 21.11 17.33 -4.96
C ALA A 1121 21.87 17.84 -3.72
N LYS A 1122 21.32 18.83 -3.01
CA LYS A 1122 21.94 19.42 -1.82
C LYS A 1122 21.79 18.58 -0.54
N TYR A 1123 20.60 18.02 -0.29
CA TYR A 1123 20.31 17.34 0.99
C TYR A 1123 20.35 15.80 0.92
N VAL A 1124 20.08 15.22 -0.26
CA VAL A 1124 19.92 13.76 -0.43
C VAL A 1124 21.08 13.16 -1.23
N HIS A 1125 21.78 13.98 -2.03
CA HIS A 1125 22.88 13.56 -2.92
C HIS A 1125 22.57 12.34 -3.80
N PRO A 1126 21.41 12.31 -4.52
CA PRO A 1126 21.04 11.17 -5.34
C PRO A 1126 21.90 11.07 -6.60
N SER A 1127 21.93 9.88 -7.21
CA SER A 1127 22.45 9.72 -8.57
C SER A 1127 21.39 10.20 -9.56
N MET A 1128 21.72 11.18 -10.40
CA MET A 1128 20.77 11.76 -11.34
C MET A 1128 21.22 11.56 -12.79
N ARG A 1129 20.26 11.29 -13.67
CA ARG A 1129 20.42 11.34 -15.12
C ARG A 1129 19.30 12.18 -15.70
N ILE A 1130 19.66 13.34 -16.24
CA ILE A 1130 18.70 14.32 -16.76
C ILE A 1130 18.95 14.48 -18.26
N VAL A 1131 18.04 13.96 -19.09
CA VAL A 1131 18.09 14.09 -20.54
C VAL A 1131 17.33 15.35 -20.95
N LEU A 1132 17.97 16.24 -21.70
CA LEU A 1132 17.34 17.49 -22.14
C LEU A 1132 16.58 17.25 -23.45
N ASN A 1133 15.27 17.52 -23.45
CA ASN A 1133 14.38 17.32 -24.59
C ASN A 1133 13.62 18.62 -24.94
N PRO A 1134 14.33 19.62 -25.47
CA PRO A 1134 13.71 20.91 -25.80
C PRO A 1134 12.75 20.80 -26.98
N MET A 1135 11.68 21.59 -26.99
CA MET A 1135 10.91 21.82 -28.22
C MET A 1135 11.72 22.61 -29.25
N VAL A 1136 11.55 22.26 -30.53
CA VAL A 1136 11.88 23.17 -31.63
C VAL A 1136 10.78 24.22 -31.66
N SER A 1137 11.08 25.46 -31.30
CA SER A 1137 10.11 26.57 -31.31
C SER A 1137 9.81 27.05 -32.73
#